data_AF-A0A7Y5QY02-F1
#
_entry.id   AF-A0A7Y5QY02-F1
#
_cell.length_a   1.000
_cell.length_b   1.000
_cell.length_c   1.000
_cell.angle_alpha   90.00
_cell.angle_beta   90.00
_cell.angle_gamma   90.00
#
_symmetry.space_group_name_H-M   'P 1'
#
loop_
_entity.id
_entity.type
_entity.pdbx_description
1 polymer ?
#
loop_
_entity_poly.entity_id
_entity_poly.type
_entity_poly.pdbx_seq_one_letter_code
_entity_poly.pdbx_strand_id
1 'polypeptide(L)'
;AAARRYEDRLRDVLGLAPANLVARLKLAQALEQRGASDSVVRHLEEVRRIPPEPPKEARAYLDSTIQLLRAGKLDASRGTLDRFVALMKGTAQYQASLEDVRWAEGPIAGRPVLTVAPKDFISLHGSRGSRPVQQVRFVDATDEAGLAAPGASGASAPETIATAVAVGDVDGDGTEDIFVSRRTAAGKLSAQLYRVQGGFAREATDRSRIALPEGAIFATFADYDNDGWLDLFAIGGDGRGHLFHNRGDGTFEESTATARVRDVHGATKAIFADLDHDGDLDLLLLGGSQRTVYRNNLDGTFTDATADWGLAGGPARDAAFGDFDGDGRIDLAIASEQGGVSLLHNGGAQRFSDATAASGLPSGGEAGVVAAADYDNDGSLDLFVVRAKGGEPALWRNAGNGTFTRDTRSSAAFRPLGGLLVRAAAFVDYDNDGWLDLVVAGVPRAGAAPGVFVFHNDGKGGFVDRSTILPASTRAGGATAIAVTDVDADGDEDLLLADGSGTPRLLRNDLGNENLAVNVELKALRTGSGKNNTFGIGARLELRAGDIYQTRVATAPRTHFGLGPHLKADVLRVEWPNGVPQTVYLPGTDQDVVEREMLKGSCGFVYTWDGTRFRFVTDAMWRSALGMPLGLMGSTSAFAPAGASQEYVRIPGDALQPRDGRYLLQLTEELWETAYADQVKLLTVAHPDSIDVFVDERFVPPGPVSLRIFQVGARQLPLSAVDERGNDVLPALRASDDVYVSNMTPTKYQGVVEPHDLVLDLGPDAGEPDTHLFLRGWIYPTDASINVALGQQSAIRLAPPSVEVRDANGRWRVAIPSIGFPSGKDKTMVIDLAGKFPTSDHHVRLRTNMQIYWDQAFVARDLAHGAMKVDTLAPRSAELHYRGFSRMYRKGGRYGPYWFDYASVSRENPWRPITGEFTRFGDVLPLLGRSDDMYVIMAPGDEATIAFDASSATALPRGWKRDFLLYTDGWIKDSDLNTAFGTSVGPLPYHAIESYPYAPGDGYPADTAHQRYLREYDTRRVR
;
A
#
# COMPACT_ATOMS: atom_id res chain seq x y z
N ALA A 1 2.62 -38.61 -13.81
CA ALA A 1 1.18 -38.23 -13.81
C ALA A 1 0.71 -37.81 -12.42
N ALA A 2 0.84 -38.64 -11.38
CA ALA A 2 0.40 -38.30 -10.01
C ALA A 2 1.09 -37.03 -9.44
N ALA A 3 2.42 -36.91 -9.56
CA ALA A 3 3.15 -35.73 -9.09
C ALA A 3 2.70 -34.43 -9.77
N ARG A 4 2.49 -34.45 -11.10
CA ARG A 4 1.95 -33.28 -11.83
C ARG A 4 0.55 -32.92 -11.36
N ARG A 5 -0.35 -33.90 -11.21
CA ARG A 5 -1.70 -33.66 -10.66
C ARG A 5 -1.64 -33.06 -9.26
N TYR A 6 -0.71 -33.51 -8.41
CA TYR A 6 -0.53 -32.95 -7.08
C TYR A 6 -0.08 -31.48 -7.15
N GLU A 7 0.91 -31.14 -7.98
CA GLU A 7 1.30 -29.74 -8.20
C GLU A 7 0.15 -28.88 -8.73
N ASP A 8 -0.61 -29.38 -9.71
CA ASP A 8 -1.73 -28.65 -10.30
C ASP A 8 -2.81 -28.36 -9.25
N ARG A 9 -3.09 -29.31 -8.35
CA ARG A 9 -4.01 -29.07 -7.22
C ARG A 9 -3.48 -28.05 -6.22
N LEU A 10 -2.17 -28.04 -5.94
CA LEU A 10 -1.60 -27.02 -5.08
C LEU A 10 -1.67 -25.62 -5.73
N ARG A 11 -1.50 -25.54 -7.06
CA ARG A 11 -1.72 -24.28 -7.81
C ARG A 11 -3.18 -23.86 -7.80
N ASP A 12 -4.12 -24.80 -7.92
CA ASP A 12 -5.57 -24.51 -7.81
C ASP A 12 -5.88 -23.90 -6.43
N VAL A 13 -5.35 -24.49 -5.34
CA VAL A 13 -5.52 -23.97 -3.97
C VAL A 13 -4.91 -22.58 -3.84
N LEU A 14 -3.67 -22.35 -4.30
CA LEU A 14 -3.04 -21.03 -4.23
C LEU A 14 -3.72 -19.99 -5.13
N GLY A 15 -4.49 -20.41 -6.13
CA GLY A 15 -5.33 -19.52 -6.93
C GLY A 15 -6.57 -19.03 -6.18
N LEU A 16 -7.05 -19.78 -5.17
CA LEU A 16 -8.18 -19.42 -4.32
C LEU A 16 -7.75 -18.78 -3.00
N ALA A 17 -6.69 -19.32 -2.39
CA ALA A 17 -6.11 -18.88 -1.12
C ALA A 17 -4.63 -18.55 -1.32
N PRO A 18 -4.30 -17.37 -1.89
CA PRO A 18 -2.93 -17.00 -2.22
C PRO A 18 -2.02 -16.89 -0.99
N ALA A 19 -2.56 -16.61 0.20
CA ALA A 19 -1.77 -16.57 1.43
C ALA A 19 -1.52 -17.95 2.07
N ASN A 20 -2.11 -19.05 1.56
CA ASN A 20 -2.04 -20.35 2.22
C ASN A 20 -0.60 -20.91 2.24
N LEU A 21 0.02 -20.87 3.42
CA LEU A 21 1.42 -21.22 3.63
C LEU A 21 1.68 -22.72 3.35
N VAL A 22 0.74 -23.58 3.73
CA VAL A 22 0.87 -25.03 3.59
C VAL A 22 0.94 -25.44 2.13
N ALA A 23 0.01 -24.94 1.31
CA ALA A 23 -0.03 -25.25 -0.12
C ALA A 23 1.25 -24.75 -0.82
N ARG A 24 1.71 -23.56 -0.44
CA ARG A 24 2.91 -22.91 -0.97
C ARG A 24 4.20 -23.69 -0.68
N LEU A 25 4.43 -24.05 0.59
CA LEU A 25 5.60 -24.83 0.99
C LEU A 25 5.60 -26.24 0.39
N LYS A 26 4.43 -26.89 0.31
CA LYS A 26 4.30 -28.19 -0.36
C LYS A 26 4.60 -28.10 -1.86
N LEU A 27 4.20 -27.01 -2.52
CA LEU A 27 4.50 -26.78 -3.94
C LEU A 27 5.99 -26.54 -4.14
N ALA A 28 6.63 -25.74 -3.27
CA ALA A 28 8.07 -25.52 -3.29
C ALA A 28 8.85 -26.85 -3.15
N GLN A 29 8.49 -27.71 -2.21
CA GLN A 29 9.12 -29.04 -2.06
C GLN A 29 8.91 -29.94 -3.29
N ALA A 30 7.71 -29.95 -3.89
CA ALA A 30 7.43 -30.73 -5.08
C ALA A 30 8.24 -30.26 -6.31
N LEU A 31 8.44 -28.94 -6.43
CA LEU A 31 9.24 -28.32 -7.50
C LEU A 31 10.74 -28.57 -7.31
N GLU A 32 11.23 -28.56 -6.06
CA GLU A 32 12.61 -28.87 -5.73
C GLU A 32 12.96 -30.30 -6.17
N GLN A 33 12.09 -31.28 -5.89
CA GLN A 33 12.28 -32.67 -6.31
C GLN A 33 12.39 -32.84 -7.83
N ARG A 34 11.88 -31.87 -8.60
CA ARG A 34 11.99 -31.82 -10.07
C ARG A 34 13.18 -31.03 -10.59
N GLY A 35 13.98 -30.44 -9.70
CA GLY A 35 15.09 -29.56 -10.04
C GLY A 35 14.67 -28.21 -10.61
N ALA A 36 13.45 -27.75 -10.32
CA ALA A 36 12.93 -26.46 -10.80
C ALA A 36 13.36 -25.30 -9.89
N SER A 37 14.67 -25.10 -9.71
CA SER A 37 15.24 -24.16 -8.73
C SER A 37 14.63 -22.76 -8.76
N ASP A 38 14.46 -22.18 -9.95
CA ASP A 38 13.88 -20.84 -10.10
C ASP A 38 12.43 -20.75 -9.57
N SER A 39 11.61 -21.77 -9.83
CA SER A 39 10.24 -21.86 -9.34
C SER A 39 10.17 -22.07 -7.82
N VAL A 40 11.14 -22.80 -7.25
CA VAL A 40 11.27 -22.94 -5.79
C VAL A 40 11.59 -21.60 -5.16
N VAL A 41 12.60 -20.88 -5.70
CA VAL A 41 12.98 -19.55 -5.20
C VAL A 41 11.79 -18.59 -5.27
N ARG A 42 11.02 -18.58 -6.36
CA ARG A 42 9.80 -17.76 -6.47
C ARG A 42 8.86 -17.98 -5.30
N HIS A 43 8.52 -19.23 -4.98
CA HIS A 43 7.58 -19.51 -3.89
C HIS A 43 8.15 -19.19 -2.51
N LEU A 44 9.46 -19.37 -2.31
CA LEU A 44 10.13 -19.00 -1.06
C LEU A 44 10.26 -17.47 -0.89
N GLU A 45 10.49 -16.74 -1.98
CA GLU A 45 10.40 -15.28 -2.00
C GLU A 45 8.98 -14.85 -1.64
N GLU A 46 7.93 -15.46 -2.21
CA GLU A 46 6.54 -15.18 -1.84
C GLU A 46 6.26 -15.44 -0.34
N VAL A 47 6.80 -16.52 0.26
CA VAL A 47 6.71 -16.77 1.72
C VAL A 47 7.39 -15.67 2.54
N ARG A 48 8.50 -15.09 2.05
CA ARG A 48 9.17 -13.99 2.74
C ARG A 48 8.36 -12.68 2.70
N ARG A 49 7.54 -12.50 1.65
CA ARG A 49 6.82 -11.25 1.40
C ARG A 49 5.48 -11.19 2.13
N ILE A 50 4.83 -12.32 2.36
CA ILE A 50 3.49 -12.39 2.96
C ILE A 50 3.64 -12.60 4.48
N PRO A 51 3.11 -11.68 5.31
CA PRO A 51 3.16 -11.79 6.76
C PRO A 51 2.26 -12.93 7.31
N PRO A 52 2.42 -13.30 8.60
CA PRO A 52 3.50 -12.91 9.50
C PRO A 52 4.89 -13.41 9.05
N GLU A 53 5.94 -12.74 9.51
CA GLU A 53 7.31 -13.15 9.20
C GLU A 53 7.63 -14.57 9.75
N PRO A 54 8.39 -15.39 9.01
CA PRO A 54 8.87 -16.66 9.55
C PRO A 54 9.70 -16.45 10.84
N PRO A 55 9.60 -17.36 11.82
CA PRO A 55 10.40 -17.27 13.04
C PRO A 55 11.89 -17.10 12.75
N LYS A 56 12.59 -16.38 13.62
CA LYS A 56 14.01 -16.01 13.43
C LYS A 56 14.90 -17.22 13.10
N GLU A 57 14.67 -18.36 13.75
CA GLU A 57 15.39 -19.61 13.50
C GLU A 57 15.10 -20.19 12.11
N ALA A 58 13.87 -20.04 11.61
CA ALA A 58 13.45 -20.51 10.30
C ALA A 58 13.98 -19.61 9.17
N ARG A 59 14.02 -18.29 9.38
CA ARG A 59 14.47 -17.28 8.41
C ARG A 59 15.90 -17.56 7.90
N ALA A 60 16.82 -17.97 8.78
CA ALA A 60 18.18 -18.33 8.37
C ALA A 60 18.22 -19.48 7.34
N TYR A 61 17.33 -20.47 7.48
CA TYR A 61 17.23 -21.59 6.54
C TYR A 61 16.51 -21.20 5.24
N LEU A 62 15.50 -20.33 5.31
CA LEU A 62 14.87 -19.74 4.14
C LEU A 62 15.90 -19.00 3.27
N ASP A 63 16.67 -18.11 3.89
CA ASP A 63 17.69 -17.31 3.24
C ASP A 63 18.79 -18.18 2.64
N SER A 64 19.28 -19.16 3.41
CA SER A 64 20.27 -20.12 2.93
C SER A 64 19.76 -20.93 1.73
N THR A 65 18.50 -21.38 1.77
CA THR A 65 17.89 -22.15 0.67
C THR A 65 17.80 -21.32 -0.62
N ILE A 66 17.28 -20.09 -0.52
CA ILE A 66 17.19 -19.17 -1.68
C ILE A 66 18.59 -18.94 -2.29
N GLN A 67 19.59 -18.71 -1.45
CA GLN A 67 20.96 -18.43 -1.92
C GLN A 67 21.63 -19.64 -2.57
N LEU A 68 21.45 -20.84 -2.00
CA LEU A 68 21.97 -22.08 -2.60
C LEU A 68 21.31 -22.35 -3.96
N LEU A 69 20.00 -22.14 -4.07
CA LEU A 69 19.27 -22.33 -5.33
C LEU A 69 19.70 -21.32 -6.40
N ARG A 70 19.89 -20.05 -6.05
CA ARG A 70 20.43 -19.01 -6.96
C ARG A 70 21.84 -19.35 -7.43
N ALA A 71 22.67 -19.92 -6.57
CA ALA A 71 24.02 -20.39 -6.91
C ALA A 71 24.04 -21.75 -7.66
N GLY A 72 22.88 -22.30 -8.05
CA GLY A 72 22.78 -23.60 -8.75
C GLY A 72 23.11 -24.83 -7.89
N LYS A 73 23.19 -24.68 -6.56
CA LYS A 73 23.57 -25.74 -5.60
C LYS A 73 22.33 -26.50 -5.11
N LEU A 74 21.61 -27.14 -6.02
CA LEU A 74 20.33 -27.82 -5.74
C LEU A 74 20.45 -28.86 -4.61
N ASP A 75 21.42 -29.77 -4.67
CA ASP A 75 21.55 -30.84 -3.67
C ASP A 75 21.82 -30.31 -2.26
N ALA A 76 22.57 -29.21 -2.14
CA ALA A 76 22.83 -28.55 -0.86
C ALA A 76 21.58 -27.86 -0.31
N SER A 77 20.71 -27.35 -1.20
CA SER A 77 19.49 -26.64 -0.82
C SER A 77 18.40 -27.54 -0.21
N ARG A 78 18.41 -28.84 -0.52
CA ARG A 78 17.43 -29.81 0.02
C ARG A 78 17.40 -29.82 1.54
N GLY A 79 18.57 -29.98 2.14
CA GLY A 79 18.70 -30.08 3.59
C GLY A 79 18.29 -28.79 4.31
N THR A 80 18.49 -27.63 3.70
CA THR A 80 18.07 -26.35 4.27
C THR A 80 16.57 -26.12 4.08
N LEU A 81 16.00 -26.48 2.93
CA LEU A 81 14.56 -26.39 2.67
C LEU A 81 13.77 -27.28 3.63
N ASP A 82 14.20 -28.52 3.84
CA ASP A 82 13.52 -29.46 4.72
C ASP A 82 13.53 -28.97 6.17
N ARG A 83 14.65 -28.38 6.64
CA ARG A 83 14.73 -27.76 7.97
C ARG A 83 13.83 -26.55 8.09
N PHE A 84 13.80 -25.68 7.08
CA PHE A 84 12.89 -24.54 7.04
C PHE A 84 11.44 -25.00 7.17
N VAL A 85 11.00 -25.93 6.31
CA VAL A 85 9.63 -26.45 6.35
C VAL A 85 9.31 -27.16 7.67
N ALA A 86 10.27 -27.88 8.26
CA ALA A 86 10.08 -28.55 9.56
C ALA A 86 9.86 -27.54 10.70
N LEU A 87 10.58 -26.42 10.71
CA LEU A 87 10.38 -25.35 11.68
C LEU A 87 9.02 -24.66 11.47
N MET A 88 8.65 -24.39 10.22
CA MET A 88 7.34 -23.79 9.91
C MET A 88 6.17 -24.67 10.34
N LYS A 89 6.28 -26.01 10.25
CA LYS A 89 5.22 -26.92 10.72
C LYS A 89 4.88 -26.76 12.20
N GLY A 90 5.80 -26.23 13.01
CA GLY A 90 5.58 -26.00 14.43
C GLY A 90 4.86 -24.69 14.75
N THR A 91 4.63 -23.82 13.77
CA THR A 91 4.00 -22.50 13.99
C THR A 91 2.48 -22.59 13.95
N ALA A 92 1.80 -21.72 14.71
CA ALA A 92 0.33 -21.60 14.72
C ALA A 92 -0.21 -21.28 13.32
N GLN A 93 0.40 -20.31 12.63
CA GLN A 93 0.06 -19.95 11.26
C GLN A 93 0.06 -21.14 10.28
N TYR A 94 1.04 -22.05 10.37
CA TYR A 94 1.05 -23.24 9.51
C TYR A 94 -0.11 -24.18 9.84
N GLN A 95 -0.48 -24.30 11.12
CA GLN A 95 -1.63 -25.10 11.54
C GLN A 95 -2.95 -24.47 11.10
N ALA A 96 -3.13 -23.15 11.26
CA ALA A 96 -4.29 -22.42 10.75
C ALA A 96 -4.45 -22.61 9.23
N SER A 97 -3.39 -22.34 8.44
CA SER A 97 -3.38 -22.62 6.99
C SER A 97 -3.65 -24.08 6.62
N LEU A 98 -3.34 -25.03 7.51
CA LEU A 98 -3.63 -26.45 7.29
C LEU A 98 -5.11 -26.76 7.53
N GLU A 99 -5.73 -26.08 8.49
CA GLU A 99 -7.15 -26.22 8.80
C GLU A 99 -8.03 -25.69 7.66
N ASP A 100 -7.67 -24.57 7.03
CA ASP A 100 -8.40 -24.01 5.87
C ASP A 100 -8.60 -25.00 4.71
N VAL A 101 -7.63 -25.91 4.54
CA VAL A 101 -7.59 -26.91 3.47
C VAL A 101 -7.91 -28.32 3.95
N ARG A 102 -8.17 -28.52 5.25
CA ARG A 102 -8.59 -29.81 5.79
C ARG A 102 -10.07 -30.01 5.47
N TRP A 103 -10.35 -31.10 4.79
CA TRP A 103 -11.71 -31.59 4.65
C TRP A 103 -12.23 -32.09 6.00
N ALA A 104 -13.18 -31.40 6.60
CA ALA A 104 -13.92 -31.91 7.75
C ALA A 104 -15.10 -32.75 7.26
N GLU A 105 -15.02 -34.08 7.40
CA GLU A 105 -16.22 -34.92 7.39
C GLU A 105 -16.95 -34.72 8.73
N GLY A 106 -17.90 -33.77 8.79
CA GLY A 106 -18.67 -33.50 10.01
C GLY A 106 -19.86 -32.58 9.78
N PRO A 107 -20.91 -32.66 10.61
CA PRO A 107 -22.21 -32.00 10.39
C PRO A 107 -22.27 -30.55 10.91
N ILE A 108 -21.14 -29.86 11.08
CA ILE A 108 -21.13 -28.47 11.53
C ILE A 108 -21.41 -27.59 10.31
N ALA A 109 -22.67 -27.18 10.14
CA ALA A 109 -23.01 -26.08 9.25
C ALA A 109 -22.33 -24.80 9.75
N GLY A 110 -21.69 -24.03 8.88
CA GLY A 110 -21.09 -22.74 9.23
C GLY A 110 -19.56 -22.68 9.11
N ARG A 111 -18.82 -23.79 9.29
CA ARG A 111 -17.35 -23.74 9.14
C ARG A 111 -16.93 -23.67 7.66
N PRO A 112 -16.18 -22.63 7.24
CA PRO A 112 -15.70 -22.51 5.88
C PRO A 112 -14.57 -23.53 5.64
N VAL A 113 -14.81 -24.46 4.71
CA VAL A 113 -13.76 -25.26 4.10
C VAL A 113 -13.53 -24.68 2.72
N LEU A 114 -12.27 -24.38 2.35
CA LEU A 114 -11.91 -24.03 0.97
C LEU A 114 -12.42 -25.13 0.04
N THR A 115 -13.58 -24.91 -0.57
CA THR A 115 -14.27 -25.96 -1.32
C THR A 115 -13.64 -26.00 -2.71
N VAL A 116 -12.64 -26.88 -2.89
CA VAL A 116 -11.89 -27.04 -4.16
C VAL A 116 -12.71 -27.78 -5.24
N ALA A 117 -14.05 -27.76 -5.14
CA ALA A 117 -14.93 -28.32 -6.14
C ALA A 117 -14.81 -27.49 -7.44
N PRO A 118 -14.80 -28.14 -8.62
CA PRO A 118 -14.49 -27.49 -9.89
C PRO A 118 -15.45 -26.34 -10.19
N LYS A 119 -14.91 -25.37 -10.94
CA LYS A 119 -15.47 -24.09 -11.44
C LYS A 119 -16.94 -24.09 -11.92
N ASP A 120 -17.58 -25.24 -11.99
CA ASP A 120 -18.93 -25.45 -12.50
C ASP A 120 -20.02 -25.39 -11.41
N PHE A 121 -19.69 -25.51 -10.11
CA PHE A 121 -20.71 -25.51 -9.03
C PHE A 121 -20.95 -24.15 -8.34
N ILE A 122 -20.00 -23.21 -8.39
CA ILE A 122 -20.14 -21.88 -7.76
C ILE A 122 -20.46 -20.84 -8.83
N SER A 123 -21.55 -21.08 -9.56
CA SER A 123 -22.22 -20.10 -10.41
C SER A 123 -23.62 -19.78 -9.90
N LEU A 124 -24.00 -20.25 -8.70
CA LEU A 124 -25.30 -20.01 -8.10
C LEU A 124 -25.43 -18.56 -7.64
N HIS A 125 -25.76 -17.66 -8.58
CA HIS A 125 -26.52 -16.46 -8.29
C HIS A 125 -27.89 -16.93 -7.80
N GLY A 126 -28.00 -17.18 -6.50
CA GLY A 126 -29.20 -17.73 -5.88
C GLY A 126 -29.45 -17.04 -4.56
N SER A 127 -30.70 -16.67 -4.33
CA SER A 127 -31.17 -16.16 -3.05
C SER A 127 -31.81 -17.30 -2.24
N ARG A 128 -31.49 -17.41 -0.96
CA ARG A 128 -32.32 -18.17 -0.01
C ARG A 128 -33.62 -17.39 0.24
N GLY A 129 -34.70 -18.07 0.64
CA GLY A 129 -35.90 -17.35 1.09
C GLY A 129 -35.57 -16.52 2.33
N SER A 130 -35.85 -15.21 2.29
CA SER A 130 -35.60 -14.29 3.41
C SER A 130 -36.24 -14.81 4.68
N ARG A 131 -35.45 -15.17 5.69
CA ARG A 131 -35.97 -15.52 7.01
C ARG A 131 -36.07 -14.23 7.83
N PRO A 132 -37.21 -13.97 8.48
CA PRO A 132 -37.38 -12.72 9.21
C PRO A 132 -36.45 -12.67 10.43
N VAL A 133 -35.78 -11.52 10.61
CA VAL A 133 -34.97 -11.02 11.76
C VAL A 133 -35.51 -11.35 13.16
N GLN A 134 -36.78 -11.76 13.27
CA GLN A 134 -37.48 -11.94 14.54
C GLN A 134 -36.98 -13.11 15.42
N GLN A 135 -36.05 -13.94 14.94
CA GLN A 135 -35.54 -15.09 15.69
C GLN A 135 -34.16 -14.87 16.32
N VAL A 136 -33.40 -13.88 15.85
CA VAL A 136 -32.06 -13.56 16.36
C VAL A 136 -32.15 -13.11 17.81
N ARG A 137 -31.24 -13.61 18.65
CA ARG A 137 -31.18 -13.26 20.06
C ARG A 137 -29.76 -13.31 20.59
N PHE A 138 -29.47 -12.48 21.56
CA PHE A 138 -28.23 -12.56 22.31
C PHE A 138 -28.41 -13.39 23.58
N VAL A 139 -27.48 -14.31 23.83
CA VAL A 139 -27.43 -15.16 25.01
C VAL A 139 -26.19 -14.80 25.82
N ASP A 140 -26.34 -14.59 27.13
CA ASP A 140 -25.19 -14.37 28.02
C ASP A 140 -24.41 -15.70 28.16
N ALA A 141 -23.31 -15.80 27.41
CA ALA A 141 -22.44 -16.96 27.32
C ALA A 141 -21.17 -16.81 28.18
N THR A 142 -21.10 -15.78 29.02
CA THR A 142 -19.90 -15.43 29.81
C THR A 142 -19.36 -16.61 30.61
N ASP A 143 -20.23 -17.35 31.29
CA ASP A 143 -19.85 -18.51 32.10
C ASP A 143 -19.49 -19.73 31.23
N GLU A 144 -20.24 -19.96 30.15
CA GLU A 144 -20.05 -21.07 29.21
C GLU A 144 -18.70 -20.96 28.48
N ALA A 145 -18.36 -19.75 28.05
CA ALA A 145 -17.10 -19.43 27.41
C ALA A 145 -15.91 -19.38 28.39
N GLY A 146 -16.11 -19.48 29.70
CA GLY A 146 -15.02 -19.46 30.69
C GLY A 146 -14.45 -18.08 31.03
N LEU A 147 -15.18 -17.00 30.73
CA LEU A 147 -14.81 -15.61 31.05
C LEU A 147 -15.23 -15.19 32.47
N ALA A 148 -15.99 -16.02 33.18
CA ALA A 148 -16.46 -15.75 34.54
C ALA A 148 -15.32 -15.48 35.54
N ALA A 149 -15.47 -14.43 36.34
CA ALA A 149 -14.54 -14.08 37.40
C ALA A 149 -14.81 -14.86 38.71
N PRO A 150 -13.81 -15.47 39.36
CA PRO A 150 -13.94 -15.88 40.76
C PRO A 150 -14.01 -14.63 41.66
N GLY A 151 -15.16 -14.39 42.31
CA GLY A 151 -15.29 -13.40 43.38
C GLY A 151 -15.64 -11.97 42.97
N ALA A 152 -16.40 -11.77 41.89
CA ALA A 152 -16.96 -10.45 41.54
C ALA A 152 -17.80 -9.88 42.70
N SER A 153 -17.38 -8.76 43.27
CA SER A 153 -18.16 -8.02 44.26
C SER A 153 -19.30 -7.27 43.54
N GLY A 154 -20.56 -7.55 43.90
CA GLY A 154 -21.75 -6.83 43.42
C GLY A 154 -21.88 -5.38 43.93
N ALA A 155 -20.75 -4.68 44.15
CA ALA A 155 -20.74 -3.30 44.59
C ALA A 155 -20.78 -2.36 43.37
N SER A 156 -21.76 -1.46 43.34
CA SER A 156 -21.85 -0.38 42.35
C SER A 156 -20.59 0.50 42.40
N ALA A 157 -19.79 0.49 41.34
CA ALA A 157 -18.65 1.39 41.20
C ALA A 157 -19.14 2.84 40.95
N PRO A 158 -18.40 3.88 41.37
CA PRO A 158 -18.69 5.27 41.01
C PRO A 158 -18.73 5.47 39.49
N GLU A 159 -19.52 6.44 39.02
CA GLU A 159 -19.78 6.79 37.60
C GLU A 159 -18.52 7.14 36.75
N THR A 160 -17.32 7.10 37.33
CA THR A 160 -16.11 7.80 36.84
C THR A 160 -14.91 6.91 36.50
N ILE A 161 -15.02 5.58 36.54
CA ILE A 161 -13.83 4.72 36.42
C ILE A 161 -13.76 4.04 35.06
N ALA A 162 -12.70 4.36 34.30
CA ALA A 162 -12.38 3.77 33.01
C ALA A 162 -11.79 2.36 33.17
N THR A 163 -12.18 1.46 32.27
CA THR A 163 -11.81 0.04 32.20
C THR A 163 -11.45 -0.28 30.76
N ALA A 164 -10.63 -1.30 30.53
CA ALA A 164 -10.17 -1.65 29.19
C ALA A 164 -10.76 -2.99 28.72
N VAL A 165 -11.20 -3.05 27.47
CA VAL A 165 -11.46 -4.29 26.72
C VAL A 165 -10.86 -4.12 25.33
N ALA A 166 -10.14 -5.13 24.86
CA ALA A 166 -9.62 -5.21 23.49
C ALA A 166 -9.70 -6.65 22.98
N VAL A 167 -9.90 -6.80 21.68
CA VAL A 167 -9.95 -8.11 20.99
C VAL A 167 -8.94 -8.14 19.85
N GLY A 168 -8.35 -9.31 19.59
CA GLY A 168 -7.43 -9.53 18.47
C GLY A 168 -6.71 -10.86 18.56
N ASP A 169 -6.39 -11.47 17.42
CA ASP A 169 -5.65 -12.73 17.35
C ASP A 169 -4.15 -12.52 17.66
N VAL A 170 -3.70 -12.87 18.87
CA VAL A 170 -2.31 -12.58 19.31
C VAL A 170 -1.35 -13.77 19.21
N ASP A 171 -1.77 -14.92 18.67
CA ASP A 171 -0.88 -16.02 18.24
C ASP A 171 -1.12 -16.56 16.84
N GLY A 172 -2.00 -15.94 16.06
CA GLY A 172 -2.22 -16.33 14.68
C GLY A 172 -2.80 -17.72 14.58
N ASP A 173 -3.62 -18.11 15.55
CA ASP A 173 -4.34 -19.38 15.55
C ASP A 173 -5.67 -19.30 14.77
N GLY A 174 -6.05 -18.08 14.35
CA GLY A 174 -7.24 -17.82 13.55
C GLY A 174 -8.43 -17.38 14.39
N THR A 175 -8.32 -17.25 15.72
CA THR A 175 -9.39 -16.76 16.60
C THR A 175 -8.97 -15.49 17.35
N GLU A 176 -9.92 -14.61 17.67
CA GLU A 176 -9.60 -13.37 18.39
C GLU A 176 -9.53 -13.62 19.91
N ASP A 177 -8.43 -13.19 20.52
CA ASP A 177 -8.21 -13.25 21.96
C ASP A 177 -8.75 -12.02 22.66
N ILE A 178 -8.96 -12.13 23.98
CA ILE A 178 -9.64 -11.10 24.77
C ILE A 178 -8.72 -10.54 25.85
N PHE A 179 -8.43 -9.26 25.80
CA PHE A 179 -7.80 -8.52 26.89
C PHE A 179 -8.84 -7.74 27.69
N VAL A 180 -8.77 -7.81 29.02
CA VAL A 180 -9.67 -7.08 29.92
C VAL A 180 -8.89 -6.46 31.07
N SER A 181 -9.22 -5.22 31.42
CA SER A 181 -8.84 -4.65 32.71
C SER A 181 -10.04 -4.35 33.59
N ARG A 182 -10.09 -5.02 34.74
CA ARG A 182 -11.21 -5.00 35.69
C ARG A 182 -10.80 -4.58 37.08
N ARG A 183 -11.76 -4.09 37.86
CA ARG A 183 -11.62 -3.74 39.27
C ARG A 183 -11.76 -5.00 40.13
N THR A 184 -10.74 -5.24 40.94
CA THR A 184 -10.73 -6.30 41.96
C THR A 184 -11.59 -5.90 43.17
N ALA A 185 -11.93 -6.88 44.01
CA ALA A 185 -12.62 -6.63 45.29
C ALA A 185 -11.84 -5.66 46.22
N ALA A 186 -10.51 -5.55 46.05
CA ALA A 186 -9.65 -4.62 46.77
C ALA A 186 -9.69 -3.18 46.21
N GLY A 187 -10.47 -2.93 45.15
CA GLY A 187 -10.60 -1.61 44.51
C GLY A 187 -9.44 -1.22 43.60
N LYS A 188 -8.53 -2.15 43.27
CA LYS A 188 -7.46 -1.95 42.28
C LYS A 188 -7.87 -2.47 40.92
N LEU A 189 -7.37 -1.86 39.84
CA LEU A 189 -7.48 -2.45 38.49
C LEU A 189 -6.50 -3.62 38.35
N SER A 190 -6.88 -4.60 37.54
CA SER A 190 -6.08 -5.77 37.19
C SER A 190 -6.29 -6.05 35.72
N ALA A 191 -5.21 -6.20 34.96
CA ALA A 191 -5.24 -6.61 33.57
C ALA A 191 -5.22 -8.14 33.45
N GLN A 192 -5.94 -8.68 32.47
CA GLN A 192 -5.98 -10.10 32.15
C GLN A 192 -6.03 -10.31 30.64
N LEU A 193 -5.30 -11.31 30.15
CA LEU A 193 -5.40 -11.81 28.78
C LEU A 193 -6.05 -13.20 28.81
N TYR A 194 -7.03 -13.41 27.94
CA TYR A 194 -7.73 -14.66 27.74
C TYR A 194 -7.48 -15.14 26.32
N ARG A 195 -7.03 -16.38 26.19
CA ARG A 195 -6.87 -17.07 24.92
C ARG A 195 -8.15 -17.74 24.51
N VAL A 196 -8.65 -17.44 23.34
CA VAL A 196 -9.88 -18.06 22.83
C VAL A 196 -9.50 -19.24 21.95
N GLN A 197 -10.21 -20.36 22.07
CA GLN A 197 -10.07 -21.47 21.12
C GLN A 197 -11.40 -22.23 21.04
N GLY A 198 -12.01 -22.21 19.85
CA GLY A 198 -13.30 -22.86 19.59
C GLY A 198 -14.41 -22.41 20.53
N GLY A 199 -14.53 -21.09 20.76
CA GLY A 199 -15.54 -20.48 21.64
C GLY A 199 -15.19 -20.50 23.14
N PHE A 200 -14.08 -21.12 23.55
CA PHE A 200 -13.68 -21.18 24.96
C PHE A 200 -12.50 -20.27 25.27
N ALA A 201 -12.68 -19.35 26.20
CA ALA A 201 -11.67 -18.46 26.73
C ALA A 201 -10.92 -19.08 27.91
N ARG A 202 -9.59 -19.02 27.86
CA ARG A 202 -8.70 -19.48 28.93
C ARG A 202 -7.76 -18.36 29.34
N GLU A 203 -7.78 -18.03 30.63
CA GLU A 203 -6.86 -17.05 31.21
C GLU A 203 -5.39 -17.46 30.98
N ALA A 204 -4.59 -16.50 30.50
CA ALA A 204 -3.21 -16.71 30.05
C ALA A 204 -2.25 -15.56 30.43
N THR A 205 -2.65 -14.64 31.30
CA THR A 205 -1.89 -13.42 31.65
C THR A 205 -0.47 -13.73 32.11
N ASP A 206 -0.31 -14.66 33.06
CA ASP A 206 1.01 -15.03 33.59
C ASP A 206 1.92 -15.61 32.50
N ARG A 207 1.35 -16.30 31.51
CA ARG A 207 2.09 -16.88 30.37
C ARG A 207 2.43 -15.82 29.33
N SER A 208 1.55 -14.85 29.12
CA SER A 208 1.71 -13.74 28.16
C SER A 208 2.85 -12.78 28.53
N ARG A 209 3.24 -12.72 29.81
CA ARG A 209 4.27 -11.80 30.35
C ARG A 209 3.88 -10.32 30.30
N ILE A 210 2.59 -10.01 30.09
CA ILE A 210 2.08 -8.63 30.21
C ILE A 210 2.10 -8.22 31.69
N ALA A 211 2.86 -7.17 32.01
CA ALA A 211 3.03 -6.67 33.36
C ALA A 211 2.37 -5.29 33.55
N LEU A 212 1.09 -5.29 33.92
CA LEU A 212 0.30 -4.08 34.20
C LEU A 212 -0.24 -4.12 35.65
N PRO A 213 0.59 -3.84 36.67
CA PRO A 213 0.23 -4.03 38.08
C PRO A 213 -0.87 -3.07 38.57
N GLU A 214 -1.03 -1.92 37.93
CA GLU A 214 -2.12 -0.96 38.19
C GLU A 214 -3.26 -1.09 37.16
N GLY A 215 -3.28 -2.19 36.40
CA GLY A 215 -4.22 -2.44 35.30
C GLY A 215 -4.15 -1.36 34.20
N ALA A 216 -5.22 -1.27 33.42
CA ALA A 216 -5.34 -0.34 32.31
C ALA A 216 -6.72 0.34 32.32
N ILE A 217 -6.75 1.60 31.90
CA ILE A 217 -7.98 2.36 31.67
C ILE A 217 -8.43 2.32 30.21
N PHE A 218 -7.51 1.99 29.30
CA PHE A 218 -7.75 1.75 27.88
C PHE A 218 -6.72 0.74 27.36
N ALA A 219 -7.11 -0.06 26.38
CA ALA A 219 -6.21 -0.95 25.66
C ALA A 219 -6.69 -1.12 24.22
N THR A 220 -5.76 -1.38 23.31
CA THR A 220 -6.04 -1.75 21.91
C THR A 220 -4.92 -2.64 21.39
N PHE A 221 -5.26 -3.53 20.47
CA PHE A 221 -4.29 -4.29 19.71
C PHE A 221 -3.99 -3.59 18.37
N ALA A 222 -2.73 -3.58 17.95
CA ALA A 222 -2.27 -3.06 16.66
C ALA A 222 -0.90 -3.65 16.31
N ASP A 223 -0.64 -3.92 15.04
CA ASP A 223 0.68 -4.32 14.54
C ASP A 223 1.50 -3.05 14.24
N TYR A 224 2.24 -2.54 15.22
CA TYR A 224 2.91 -1.24 15.09
C TYR A 224 4.25 -1.34 14.33
N ASP A 225 4.88 -2.50 14.27
CA ASP A 225 6.16 -2.69 13.57
C ASP A 225 6.03 -3.40 12.21
N ASN A 226 4.80 -3.76 11.85
CA ASN A 226 4.39 -4.44 10.62
C ASN A 226 5.04 -5.82 10.45
N ASP A 227 5.15 -6.59 11.52
CA ASP A 227 5.68 -7.96 11.48
C ASP A 227 4.58 -9.04 11.27
N GLY A 228 3.32 -8.61 11.31
CA GLY A 228 2.12 -9.44 11.18
C GLY A 228 1.57 -10.01 12.48
N TRP A 229 2.11 -9.59 13.63
CA TRP A 229 1.61 -9.93 14.95
C TRP A 229 0.97 -8.71 15.62
N LEU A 230 -0.19 -8.91 16.23
CA LEU A 230 -0.81 -7.83 16.99
C LEU A 230 -0.07 -7.58 18.30
N ASP A 231 0.41 -6.35 18.48
CA ASP A 231 1.00 -5.83 19.71
C ASP A 231 -0.07 -5.19 20.59
N LEU A 232 0.22 -5.02 21.88
CA LEU A 232 -0.71 -4.40 22.83
C LEU A 232 -0.23 -3.01 23.24
N PHE A 233 -1.05 -1.99 22.95
CA PHE A 233 -0.91 -0.67 23.58
C PHE A 233 -1.97 -0.50 24.68
N ALA A 234 -1.54 -0.05 25.85
CA ALA A 234 -2.41 0.21 26.98
C ALA A 234 -2.10 1.57 27.62
N ILE A 235 -3.15 2.27 28.04
CA ILE A 235 -3.02 3.39 28.96
C ILE A 235 -3.23 2.82 30.37
N GLY A 236 -2.15 2.78 31.15
CA GLY A 236 -2.11 2.20 32.48
C GLY A 236 -2.95 2.97 33.51
N GLY A 237 -3.36 2.30 34.57
CA GLY A 237 -4.00 2.96 35.73
C GLY A 237 -3.07 3.95 36.46
N ASP A 238 -1.78 3.92 36.16
CA ASP A 238 -0.77 4.90 36.61
C ASP A 238 -0.72 6.18 35.74
N GLY A 239 -1.54 6.25 34.68
CA GLY A 239 -1.64 7.38 33.77
C GLY A 239 -0.56 7.42 32.69
N ARG A 240 0.13 6.31 32.43
CA ARG A 240 1.20 6.21 31.42
C ARG A 240 0.81 5.30 30.26
N GLY A 241 1.44 5.52 29.11
CA GLY A 241 1.37 4.58 28.00
C GLY A 241 2.28 3.38 28.26
N HIS A 242 1.81 2.20 27.85
CA HIS A 242 2.56 0.95 27.85
C HIS A 242 2.40 0.30 26.47
N LEU A 243 3.52 0.03 25.80
CA LEU A 243 3.55 -0.71 24.54
C LEU A 243 4.23 -2.05 24.78
N PHE A 244 3.55 -3.13 24.42
CA PHE A 244 4.01 -4.51 24.55
C PHE A 244 4.13 -5.13 23.16
N HIS A 245 5.36 -5.38 22.73
CA HIS A 245 5.66 -6.05 21.47
C HIS A 245 5.40 -7.55 21.56
N ASN A 246 4.65 -8.10 20.62
CA ASN A 246 4.33 -9.53 20.53
C ASN A 246 5.47 -10.30 19.86
N ARG A 247 5.92 -11.39 20.47
CA ARG A 247 7.01 -12.22 19.94
C ARG A 247 6.55 -13.25 18.91
N GLY A 248 5.25 -13.30 18.60
CA GLY A 248 4.64 -14.26 17.68
C GLY A 248 4.41 -15.66 18.27
N ASP A 249 4.55 -15.80 19.59
CA ASP A 249 4.27 -17.03 20.34
C ASP A 249 3.23 -16.82 21.47
N GLY A 250 2.51 -15.70 21.43
CA GLY A 250 1.59 -15.30 22.48
C GLY A 250 2.24 -14.68 23.72
N THR A 251 3.56 -14.50 23.71
CA THR A 251 4.28 -13.78 24.77
C THR A 251 4.72 -12.40 24.32
N PHE A 252 4.76 -11.47 25.28
CA PHE A 252 5.00 -10.07 25.03
C PHE A 252 6.30 -9.57 25.69
N GLU A 253 6.90 -8.53 25.11
CA GLU A 253 8.01 -7.75 25.65
C GLU A 253 7.62 -6.28 25.80
N GLU A 254 7.91 -5.65 26.93
CA GLU A 254 7.62 -4.22 27.09
C GLU A 254 8.61 -3.36 26.26
N SER A 255 8.07 -2.66 25.27
CA SER A 255 8.80 -1.78 24.35
C SER A 255 8.60 -0.29 24.64
N THR A 256 7.77 0.07 25.61
CA THR A 256 7.38 1.46 25.96
C THR A 256 8.52 2.47 25.94
N ALA A 257 9.64 2.15 26.59
CA ALA A 257 10.76 3.07 26.72
C ALA A 257 11.51 3.28 25.39
N THR A 258 11.67 2.20 24.62
CA THR A 258 12.27 2.22 23.29
C THR A 258 11.38 2.99 22.32
N ALA A 259 10.07 2.72 22.36
CA ALA A 259 9.05 3.35 21.53
C ALA A 259 8.81 4.83 21.84
N ARG A 260 9.20 5.31 23.04
CA ARG A 260 9.04 6.70 23.49
C ARG A 260 7.59 7.16 23.66
N VAL A 261 6.67 6.22 23.86
CA VAL A 261 5.22 6.47 24.03
C VAL A 261 4.75 6.41 25.49
N ARG A 262 5.67 6.59 26.45
CA ARG A 262 5.34 6.56 27.88
C ARG A 262 4.43 7.72 28.29
N ASP A 263 4.71 8.91 27.77
CA ASP A 263 3.88 10.08 28.06
C ASP A 263 2.66 10.05 27.14
N VAL A 264 1.49 10.02 27.75
CA VAL A 264 0.21 10.01 27.04
C VAL A 264 -0.57 11.30 27.28
N HIS A 265 0.04 12.29 27.95
CA HIS A 265 -0.55 13.62 28.20
C HIS A 265 -1.97 13.59 28.79
N GLY A 266 -2.25 12.59 29.64
CA GLY A 266 -3.55 12.41 30.27
C GLY A 266 -4.64 11.84 29.34
N ALA A 267 -4.25 11.26 28.20
CA ALA A 267 -5.17 10.56 27.31
C ALA A 267 -5.86 9.39 28.02
N THR A 268 -7.06 9.09 27.55
CA THR A 268 -7.94 8.00 28.01
C THR A 268 -8.41 7.12 26.86
N LYS A 269 -8.04 7.45 25.62
CA LYS A 269 -8.29 6.64 24.41
C LYS A 269 -7.11 6.76 23.45
N ALA A 270 -6.86 5.69 22.70
CA ALA A 270 -5.88 5.64 21.64
C ALA A 270 -6.47 5.02 20.37
N ILE A 271 -6.01 5.46 19.20
CA ILE A 271 -6.39 4.93 17.88
C ILE A 271 -5.11 4.77 17.06
N PHE A 272 -4.96 3.62 16.39
CA PHE A 272 -3.90 3.40 15.42
C PHE A 272 -4.45 3.53 13.99
N ALA A 273 -3.80 4.33 13.15
CA ALA A 273 -4.13 4.51 11.74
C ALA A 273 -2.90 5.03 10.97
N ASP A 274 -2.81 4.72 9.68
CA ASP A 274 -1.76 5.22 8.78
C ASP A 274 -2.14 6.63 8.32
N LEU A 275 -1.80 7.66 9.12
CA LEU A 275 -2.31 9.03 8.92
C LEU A 275 -1.53 9.82 7.88
N ASP A 276 -0.32 9.39 7.55
CA ASP A 276 0.49 10.02 6.50
C ASP A 276 0.72 9.11 5.28
N HIS A 277 0.04 7.97 5.19
CA HIS A 277 0.01 7.07 4.04
C HIS A 277 1.40 6.52 3.67
N ASP A 278 2.27 6.29 4.64
CA ASP A 278 3.64 5.81 4.43
C ASP A 278 3.82 4.29 4.66
N GLY A 279 2.76 3.62 5.10
CA GLY A 279 2.68 2.17 5.23
C GLY A 279 2.95 1.66 6.65
N ASP A 280 2.89 2.51 7.67
CA ASP A 280 2.84 2.13 9.07
C ASP A 280 1.70 2.79 9.86
N LEU A 281 1.51 2.36 11.11
CA LEU A 281 0.41 2.85 11.96
C LEU A 281 0.91 3.91 12.94
N ASP A 282 0.35 5.11 12.83
CA ASP A 282 0.52 6.21 13.76
C ASP A 282 -0.43 6.10 14.95
N LEU A 283 -0.08 6.75 16.06
CA LEU A 283 -0.82 6.68 17.32
C LEU A 283 -1.48 8.03 17.63
N LEU A 284 -2.81 8.09 17.54
CA LEU A 284 -3.63 9.22 17.99
C LEU A 284 -4.10 9.01 19.44
N LEU A 285 -3.80 9.96 20.32
CA LEU A 285 -4.19 9.96 21.73
C LEU A 285 -5.24 11.05 22.04
N LEU A 286 -6.30 10.66 22.74
CA LEU A 286 -7.47 11.48 23.07
C LEU A 286 -7.80 11.38 24.56
N GLY A 287 -8.44 12.40 25.16
CA GLY A 287 -8.96 12.38 26.54
C GLY A 287 -8.32 13.39 27.50
N GLY A 288 -7.10 13.84 27.20
CA GLY A 288 -6.32 14.76 28.04
C GLY A 288 -6.67 16.24 27.84
N SER A 289 -5.79 17.13 28.30
CA SER A 289 -5.93 18.58 28.06
C SER A 289 -5.73 18.96 26.60
N GLN A 290 -5.13 18.07 25.82
CA GLN A 290 -4.83 18.25 24.40
C GLN A 290 -4.95 16.90 23.68
N ARG A 291 -5.08 16.97 22.36
CA ARG A 291 -4.88 15.85 21.44
C ARG A 291 -3.39 15.68 21.18
N THR A 292 -2.92 14.44 21.03
CA THR A 292 -1.52 14.16 20.66
C THR A 292 -1.50 13.12 19.56
N VAL A 293 -0.63 13.33 18.56
CA VAL A 293 -0.34 12.36 17.51
C VAL A 293 1.13 12.01 17.55
N TYR A 294 1.40 10.73 17.72
CA TYR A 294 2.71 10.14 17.63
C TYR A 294 2.85 9.47 16.28
N ARG A 295 3.69 10.06 15.42
CA ARG A 295 4.09 9.46 14.16
C ARG A 295 5.00 8.28 14.41
N ASN A 296 4.73 7.15 13.78
CA ASN A 296 5.61 5.99 13.86
C ASN A 296 6.76 6.15 12.87
N ASN A 297 7.99 5.87 13.30
CA ASN A 297 9.17 5.99 12.43
C ASN A 297 9.57 4.62 11.84
N LEU A 298 8.76 3.59 12.05
CA LEU A 298 9.00 2.19 11.66
C LEU A 298 10.35 1.57 12.08
N ASP A 299 11.07 2.23 12.97
CA ASP A 299 12.35 1.80 13.56
C ASP A 299 12.21 1.43 15.05
N GLY A 300 10.96 1.20 15.48
CA GLY A 300 10.59 0.89 16.86
C GLY A 300 10.47 2.13 17.75
N THR A 301 10.46 3.34 17.18
CA THR A 301 10.31 4.61 17.90
C THR A 301 9.18 5.46 17.31
N PHE A 302 8.58 6.30 18.16
CA PHE A 302 7.59 7.30 17.76
C PHE A 302 8.09 8.73 17.98
N THR A 303 7.57 9.67 17.19
CA THR A 303 7.85 11.11 17.26
C THR A 303 6.54 11.89 17.42
N ASP A 304 6.46 12.83 18.35
CA ASP A 304 5.29 13.72 18.43
C ASP A 304 5.23 14.60 17.17
N ALA A 305 4.18 14.42 16.38
CA ALA A 305 3.94 15.14 15.12
C ALA A 305 2.73 16.10 15.21
N THR A 306 2.16 16.25 16.41
CA THR A 306 0.87 16.94 16.64
C THR A 306 0.83 18.34 16.04
N ALA A 307 1.86 19.15 16.29
CA ALA A 307 1.92 20.54 15.82
C ALA A 307 2.25 20.62 14.32
N ASP A 308 3.19 19.80 13.86
CA ASP A 308 3.69 19.81 12.48
C ASP A 308 2.59 19.40 11.50
N TRP A 309 1.77 18.42 11.88
CA TRP A 309 0.65 17.93 11.08
C TRP A 309 -0.60 18.81 11.18
N GLY A 310 -0.59 19.86 12.00
CA GLY A 310 -1.76 20.75 12.17
C GLY A 310 -2.89 20.13 12.99
N LEU A 311 -2.61 19.10 13.80
CA LEU A 311 -3.58 18.38 14.61
C LEU A 311 -3.68 18.88 16.07
N ALA A 312 -2.89 19.91 16.41
CA ALA A 312 -2.96 20.57 17.70
C ALA A 312 -4.39 21.07 18.00
N GLY A 313 -4.86 20.81 19.21
CA GLY A 313 -6.12 21.36 19.70
C GLY A 313 -6.51 20.87 21.08
N GLY A 314 -7.71 21.30 21.51
CA GLY A 314 -8.19 21.10 22.88
C GLY A 314 -8.70 19.69 23.19
N PRO A 315 -9.25 19.48 24.40
CA PRO A 315 -9.70 18.18 24.88
C PRO A 315 -10.66 17.48 23.91
N ALA A 316 -10.33 16.25 23.56
CA ALA A 316 -11.16 15.34 22.77
C ALA A 316 -11.49 14.10 23.57
N ARG A 317 -12.63 13.46 23.30
CA ARG A 317 -13.06 12.22 23.97
C ARG A 317 -12.98 11.01 23.09
N ASP A 318 -13.24 11.20 21.80
CA ASP A 318 -13.41 10.13 20.85
C ASP A 318 -13.09 10.59 19.43
N ALA A 319 -12.77 9.66 18.55
CA ALA A 319 -12.61 9.93 17.13
C ALA A 319 -12.94 8.70 16.28
N ALA A 320 -13.29 8.95 15.02
CA ALA A 320 -13.39 7.98 13.95
C ALA A 320 -12.52 8.45 12.77
N PHE A 321 -12.07 7.52 11.95
CA PHE A 321 -11.25 7.80 10.77
C PHE A 321 -11.81 7.11 9.53
N GLY A 322 -11.51 7.66 8.36
CA GLY A 322 -11.94 7.17 7.06
C GLY A 322 -11.91 8.29 6.03
N ASP A 323 -12.10 7.96 4.76
CA ASP A 323 -12.22 8.94 3.68
C ASP A 323 -13.64 9.55 3.69
N PHE A 324 -13.78 10.77 4.23
CA PHE A 324 -15.09 11.42 4.34
C PHE A 324 -15.40 12.31 3.13
N ASP A 325 -14.40 12.75 2.36
CA ASP A 325 -14.58 13.63 1.20
C ASP A 325 -14.39 12.97 -0.17
N GLY A 326 -14.13 11.67 -0.18
CA GLY A 326 -13.93 10.86 -1.37
C GLY A 326 -12.57 11.10 -2.03
N ASP A 327 -11.64 11.76 -1.34
CA ASP A 327 -10.34 12.14 -1.85
C ASP A 327 -9.27 11.03 -1.72
N GLY A 328 -9.63 9.87 -1.18
CA GLY A 328 -8.80 8.68 -0.99
C GLY A 328 -7.84 8.76 0.20
N ARG A 329 -7.79 9.88 0.93
CA ARG A 329 -6.97 10.03 2.13
C ARG A 329 -7.79 9.81 3.40
N ILE A 330 -7.10 9.41 4.46
CA ILE A 330 -7.73 9.11 5.75
C ILE A 330 -7.94 10.43 6.52
N ASP A 331 -9.20 10.82 6.67
CA ASP A 331 -9.62 11.97 7.46
C ASP A 331 -9.96 11.59 8.91
N LEU A 332 -10.14 12.60 9.77
CA LEU A 332 -10.51 12.42 11.18
C LEU A 332 -11.80 13.16 11.54
N ALA A 333 -12.75 12.44 12.12
CA ALA A 333 -13.91 13.01 12.81
C ALA A 333 -13.69 12.92 14.32
N ILE A 334 -13.52 14.07 15.00
CA ILE A 334 -13.13 14.13 16.42
C ILE A 334 -14.27 14.69 17.28
N ALA A 335 -14.71 13.94 18.29
CA ALA A 335 -15.65 14.39 19.30
C ALA A 335 -14.91 15.11 20.45
N SER A 336 -15.27 16.39 20.67
CA SER A 336 -14.65 17.25 21.69
C SER A 336 -15.63 17.68 22.78
N GLU A 337 -15.10 17.88 24.00
CA GLU A 337 -15.90 18.27 25.16
C GLU A 337 -16.53 19.65 25.04
N GLN A 338 -15.91 20.55 24.27
CA GLN A 338 -16.28 21.97 24.20
C GLN A 338 -16.47 22.46 22.75
N GLY A 339 -16.14 21.61 21.77
CA GLY A 339 -16.05 21.97 20.34
C GLY A 339 -17.09 21.30 19.42
N GLY A 340 -17.92 20.39 19.94
CA GLY A 340 -18.78 19.53 19.12
C GLY A 340 -17.96 18.44 18.42
N VAL A 341 -18.35 18.10 17.18
CA VAL A 341 -17.56 17.20 16.34
C VAL A 341 -16.80 18.03 15.31
N SER A 342 -15.48 17.87 15.28
CA SER A 342 -14.61 18.47 14.27
C SER A 342 -14.33 17.48 13.15
N LEU A 343 -14.31 17.95 11.91
CA LEU A 343 -13.85 17.18 10.75
C LEU A 343 -12.51 17.75 10.29
N LEU A 344 -11.46 16.93 10.29
CA LEU A 344 -10.11 17.31 9.88
C LEU A 344 -9.76 16.53 8.61
N HIS A 345 -9.62 17.25 7.48
CA HIS A 345 -9.26 16.64 6.20
C HIS A 345 -7.76 16.45 6.12
N ASN A 346 -7.34 15.30 5.60
CA ASN A 346 -5.95 15.01 5.29
C ASN A 346 -5.59 15.58 3.92
N GLY A 347 -4.73 16.59 3.89
CA GLY A 347 -4.25 17.23 2.67
C GLY A 347 -3.14 16.46 1.95
N GLY A 348 -2.68 15.34 2.50
CA GLY A 348 -1.46 14.66 2.09
C GLY A 348 -0.21 15.39 2.58
N ALA A 349 0.97 14.79 2.33
CA ALA A 349 2.27 15.35 2.72
C ALA A 349 2.31 15.80 4.19
N GLN A 350 1.76 14.97 5.08
CA GLN A 350 1.80 15.17 6.54
C GLN A 350 1.11 16.45 7.01
N ARG A 351 -0.06 16.80 6.44
CA ARG A 351 -0.80 18.01 6.82
C ARG A 351 -2.32 17.82 6.87
N PHE A 352 -2.91 18.16 8.01
CA PHE A 352 -4.36 18.20 8.19
C PHE A 352 -4.89 19.63 8.23
N SER A 353 -6.15 19.79 7.84
CA SER A 353 -6.87 21.07 7.87
C SER A 353 -8.26 20.92 8.47
N ASP A 354 -8.70 21.92 9.25
CA ASP A 354 -10.03 21.91 9.85
C ASP A 354 -11.10 22.27 8.81
N ALA A 355 -11.93 21.29 8.44
CA ALA A 355 -13.02 21.41 7.49
C ALA A 355 -14.40 21.53 8.18
N THR A 356 -14.45 21.60 9.52
CA THR A 356 -15.69 21.53 10.31
C THR A 356 -16.74 22.57 9.89
N ALA A 357 -16.29 23.81 9.61
CA ALA A 357 -17.22 24.87 9.21
C ALA A 357 -17.83 24.64 7.83
N ALA A 358 -17.06 24.04 6.90
CA ALA A 358 -17.50 23.73 5.54
C ALA A 358 -18.34 22.45 5.48
N SER A 359 -18.13 21.52 6.42
CA SER A 359 -18.81 20.23 6.45
C SER A 359 -20.28 20.31 6.84
N GLY A 360 -20.74 21.42 7.43
CA GLY A 360 -22.13 21.53 7.91
C GLY A 360 -22.40 20.81 9.24
N LEU A 361 -21.37 20.19 9.84
CA LEU A 361 -21.43 19.70 11.21
C LEU A 361 -21.60 20.88 12.19
N PRO A 362 -22.28 20.66 13.33
CA PRO A 362 -22.56 21.73 14.27
C PRO A 362 -21.26 22.13 14.98
N SER A 363 -20.91 23.42 14.88
CA SER A 363 -19.78 23.98 15.61
C SER A 363 -20.17 24.26 17.06
N GLY A 364 -19.31 23.82 17.99
CA GLY A 364 -19.48 24.04 19.42
C GLY A 364 -20.46 23.09 20.12
N GLY A 365 -20.41 23.08 21.45
CA GLY A 365 -21.16 22.15 22.29
C GLY A 365 -20.31 20.94 22.70
N GLU A 366 -20.93 19.97 23.37
CA GLU A 366 -20.20 18.84 23.95
C GLU A 366 -20.51 17.55 23.19
N ALA A 367 -19.54 17.01 22.44
CA ALA A 367 -19.59 15.68 21.87
C ALA A 367 -18.83 14.69 22.76
N GLY A 368 -19.36 13.47 22.88
CA GLY A 368 -18.83 12.44 23.75
C GLY A 368 -18.35 11.20 23.00
N VAL A 369 -19.16 10.70 22.07
CA VAL A 369 -18.90 9.49 21.27
C VAL A 369 -19.19 9.81 19.81
N VAL A 370 -18.32 9.30 18.93
CA VAL A 370 -18.49 9.35 17.47
C VAL A 370 -18.19 7.99 16.88
N ALA A 371 -19.07 7.49 16.00
CA ALA A 371 -18.87 6.27 15.22
C ALA A 371 -19.12 6.58 13.74
N ALA A 372 -18.32 5.99 12.85
CA ALA A 372 -18.43 6.17 11.41
C ALA A 372 -18.82 4.88 10.71
N ALA A 373 -19.74 4.95 9.75
CA ALA A 373 -20.21 3.82 8.95
C ALA A 373 -21.05 4.30 7.75
N ASP A 374 -21.08 3.53 6.68
CA ASP A 374 -22.07 3.65 5.60
C ASP A 374 -23.36 2.92 6.03
N TYR A 375 -24.20 3.58 6.84
CA TYR A 375 -25.39 2.91 7.43
C TYR A 375 -26.56 2.84 6.45
N ASP A 376 -26.63 3.74 5.46
CA ASP A 376 -27.69 3.74 4.45
C ASP A 376 -27.25 3.15 3.10
N ASN A 377 -26.06 2.54 3.06
CA ASN A 377 -25.50 1.82 1.92
C ASN A 377 -25.44 2.70 0.65
N ASP A 378 -25.16 4.00 0.82
CA ASP A 378 -25.04 4.96 -0.27
C ASP A 378 -23.60 5.12 -0.80
N GLY A 379 -22.64 4.47 -0.13
CA GLY A 379 -21.23 4.49 -0.49
C GLY A 379 -20.40 5.56 0.20
N SER A 380 -20.99 6.34 1.11
CA SER A 380 -20.31 7.39 1.87
C SER A 380 -20.28 7.05 3.35
N LEU A 381 -19.20 7.40 4.04
CA LEU A 381 -19.16 7.23 5.49
C LEU A 381 -19.95 8.33 6.19
N ASP A 382 -20.95 7.92 6.97
CA ASP A 382 -21.77 8.77 7.82
C ASP A 382 -21.25 8.80 9.25
N LEU A 383 -21.81 9.69 10.09
CA LEU A 383 -21.44 9.80 11.50
C LEU A 383 -22.64 9.62 12.42
N PHE A 384 -22.52 8.75 13.41
CA PHE A 384 -23.36 8.75 14.61
C PHE A 384 -22.68 9.51 15.74
N VAL A 385 -23.34 10.53 16.27
CA VAL A 385 -22.76 11.45 17.27
C VAL A 385 -23.66 11.52 18.51
N VAL A 386 -23.04 11.31 19.68
CA VAL A 386 -23.70 11.45 20.98
C VAL A 386 -23.02 12.53 21.82
N ARG A 387 -23.81 13.32 22.55
CA ARG A 387 -23.32 14.40 23.42
C ARG A 387 -22.83 13.89 24.78
N ALA A 388 -21.74 14.48 25.26
CA ALA A 388 -21.02 14.08 26.48
C ALA A 388 -21.83 14.17 27.78
N LYS A 389 -22.65 15.23 27.97
CA LYS A 389 -23.53 15.41 29.14
C LYS A 389 -24.99 15.13 28.81
N GLY A 390 -25.25 14.28 27.81
CA GLY A 390 -26.57 13.91 27.32
C GLY A 390 -27.25 15.00 26.48
N GLY A 391 -28.22 14.55 25.69
CA GLY A 391 -28.87 15.32 24.62
C GLY A 391 -29.42 14.36 23.58
N GLU A 392 -30.10 14.87 22.55
CA GLU A 392 -30.57 14.03 21.45
C GLU A 392 -29.36 13.55 20.61
N PRO A 393 -29.13 12.23 20.48
CA PRO A 393 -28.19 11.71 19.50
C PRO A 393 -28.54 12.17 18.09
N ALA A 394 -27.57 12.15 17.19
CA ALA A 394 -27.78 12.52 15.81
C ALA A 394 -27.02 11.59 14.88
N LEU A 395 -27.70 11.15 13.82
CA LEU A 395 -27.06 10.66 12.62
C LEU A 395 -26.80 11.85 11.69
N TRP A 396 -25.63 11.84 11.06
CA TRP A 396 -25.19 12.83 10.10
C TRP A 396 -24.86 12.10 8.81
N ARG A 397 -25.73 12.29 7.82
CA ARG A 397 -25.59 11.69 6.51
C ARG A 397 -24.62 12.49 5.66
N ASN A 398 -23.59 11.84 5.15
CA ASN A 398 -22.58 12.42 4.26
C ASN A 398 -23.09 12.45 2.82
N ALA A 399 -22.77 13.51 2.08
CA ALA A 399 -23.07 13.61 0.66
C ALA A 399 -21.95 13.03 -0.25
N GLY A 400 -20.91 12.43 0.35
CA GLY A 400 -19.76 11.83 -0.33
C GLY A 400 -18.66 12.84 -0.70
N ASN A 401 -18.68 14.03 -0.09
CA ASN A 401 -17.74 15.12 -0.35
C ASN A 401 -17.34 15.87 0.93
N GLY A 402 -17.50 15.22 2.09
CA GLY A 402 -17.21 15.79 3.41
C GLY A 402 -18.30 16.73 3.92
N THR A 403 -19.43 16.87 3.22
CA THR A 403 -20.58 17.66 3.71
C THR A 403 -21.66 16.76 4.31
N PHE A 404 -22.15 17.15 5.49
CA PHE A 404 -23.04 16.36 6.32
C PHE A 404 -24.38 17.06 6.54
N THR A 405 -25.44 16.27 6.54
CA THR A 405 -26.79 16.73 6.88
C THR A 405 -27.37 15.88 8.01
N ARG A 406 -28.01 16.53 8.99
CA ARG A 406 -28.62 15.78 10.10
C ARG A 406 -29.78 14.93 9.60
N ASP A 407 -29.71 13.63 9.84
CA ASP A 407 -30.84 12.72 9.64
C ASP A 407 -31.70 12.65 10.91
N THR A 408 -33.01 12.81 10.73
CA THR A 408 -34.02 12.81 11.80
C THR A 408 -35.00 11.64 11.71
N ARG A 409 -34.87 10.76 10.70
CA ARG A 409 -35.73 9.57 10.53
C ARG A 409 -35.77 8.71 11.79
N SER A 410 -34.64 8.60 12.49
CA SER A 410 -34.44 7.75 13.67
C SER A 410 -34.49 8.51 15.01
N SER A 411 -34.79 9.81 15.02
CA SER A 411 -34.84 10.64 16.24
C SER A 411 -35.77 10.07 17.31
N ALA A 412 -36.90 9.48 16.91
CA ALA A 412 -37.85 8.86 17.84
C ALA A 412 -37.28 7.61 18.52
N ALA A 413 -36.55 6.78 17.77
CA ALA A 413 -35.89 5.57 18.26
C ALA A 413 -34.74 5.91 19.21
N PHE A 414 -33.97 6.98 18.92
CA PHE A 414 -32.83 7.39 19.75
C PHE A 414 -33.20 8.21 20.98
N ARG A 415 -34.44 8.72 21.10
CA ARG A 415 -34.88 9.52 22.24
C ARG A 415 -34.56 8.91 23.62
N PRO A 416 -34.73 7.59 23.86
CA PRO A 416 -34.38 6.95 25.13
C PRO A 416 -32.90 7.09 25.53
N LEU A 417 -31.99 7.25 24.57
CA LEU A 417 -30.56 7.46 24.84
C LEU A 417 -30.29 8.76 25.61
N GLY A 418 -31.22 9.72 25.63
CA GLY A 418 -31.13 10.90 26.48
C GLY A 418 -31.09 10.58 27.99
N GLY A 419 -31.52 9.38 28.39
CA GLY A 419 -31.39 8.86 29.76
C GLY A 419 -30.03 8.22 30.08
N LEU A 420 -29.13 8.15 29.09
CA LEU A 420 -27.88 7.40 29.16
C LEU A 420 -26.67 8.34 29.14
N LEU A 421 -25.67 8.07 29.99
CA LEU A 421 -24.32 8.59 29.81
C LEU A 421 -23.58 7.64 28.88
N VAL A 422 -23.70 7.87 27.57
CA VAL A 422 -23.11 7.00 26.54
C VAL A 422 -21.60 6.97 26.68
N ARG A 423 -21.04 5.75 26.64
CA ARG A 423 -19.62 5.47 26.75
C ARG A 423 -19.06 4.82 25.48
N ALA A 424 -19.87 4.04 24.77
CA ALA A 424 -19.48 3.37 23.55
C ALA A 424 -20.68 3.27 22.59
N ALA A 425 -20.37 3.34 21.30
CA ALA A 425 -21.30 3.01 20.23
C ALA A 425 -20.51 2.25 19.14
N ALA A 426 -21.10 1.21 18.57
CA ALA A 426 -20.52 0.42 17.50
C ALA A 426 -21.59 0.07 16.47
N PHE A 427 -21.23 0.18 15.20
CA PHE A 427 -22.02 -0.40 14.12
C PHE A 427 -21.68 -1.90 13.99
N VAL A 428 -22.69 -2.73 13.73
CA VAL A 428 -22.60 -4.20 13.67
C VAL A 428 -23.62 -4.71 12.65
N ASP A 429 -23.37 -5.80 11.94
CA ASP A 429 -24.36 -6.46 11.06
C ASP A 429 -24.83 -7.75 11.76
N TYR A 430 -25.56 -7.61 12.87
CA TYR A 430 -25.75 -8.75 13.79
C TYR A 430 -26.64 -9.85 13.20
N ASP A 431 -27.43 -9.56 12.17
CA ASP A 431 -28.27 -10.54 11.48
C ASP A 431 -27.84 -10.83 10.04
N ASN A 432 -26.61 -10.41 9.70
CA ASN A 432 -25.95 -10.61 8.40
C ASN A 432 -26.83 -10.19 7.21
N ASP A 433 -27.72 -9.20 7.38
CA ASP A 433 -28.67 -8.77 6.35
C ASP A 433 -28.07 -7.79 5.33
N GLY A 434 -26.84 -7.32 5.60
CA GLY A 434 -26.09 -6.40 4.76
C GLY A 434 -26.31 -4.92 5.12
N TRP A 435 -27.06 -4.61 6.17
CA TRP A 435 -27.27 -3.26 6.69
C TRP A 435 -26.70 -3.14 8.10
N LEU A 436 -25.85 -2.13 8.32
CA LEU A 436 -25.28 -1.92 9.65
C LEU A 436 -26.34 -1.46 10.65
N ASP A 437 -26.53 -2.27 11.69
CA ASP A 437 -27.22 -1.97 12.92
C ASP A 437 -26.33 -1.16 13.88
N LEU A 438 -26.89 -0.71 15.00
CA LEU A 438 -26.19 0.13 15.96
C LEU A 438 -26.38 -0.35 17.40
N VAL A 439 -25.27 -0.67 18.07
CA VAL A 439 -25.24 -0.95 19.51
C VAL A 439 -24.74 0.28 20.24
N VAL A 440 -25.47 0.73 21.27
CA VAL A 440 -25.10 1.87 22.10
C VAL A 440 -25.11 1.46 23.57
N ALA A 441 -24.01 1.68 24.26
CA ALA A 441 -23.87 1.36 25.67
C ALA A 441 -23.40 2.55 26.49
N GLY A 442 -23.86 2.58 27.74
CA GLY A 442 -23.44 3.60 28.69
C GLY A 442 -23.90 3.29 30.10
N VAL A 443 -23.77 4.29 30.97
CA VAL A 443 -24.23 4.22 32.35
C VAL A 443 -25.60 4.91 32.45
N PRO A 444 -26.67 4.19 32.85
CA PRO A 444 -27.98 4.80 33.03
C PRO A 444 -27.93 5.92 34.07
N ARG A 445 -28.60 7.04 33.80
CA ARG A 445 -28.80 8.08 34.81
C ARG A 445 -29.67 7.57 35.94
N ALA A 446 -29.58 8.21 37.12
CA ALA A 446 -30.37 7.82 38.28
C ALA A 446 -31.88 7.70 37.94
N GLY A 447 -32.43 6.49 38.09
CA GLY A 447 -33.83 6.18 37.79
C GLY A 447 -34.15 5.90 36.32
N ALA A 448 -33.17 5.92 35.41
CA ALA A 448 -33.32 5.55 34.01
C ALA A 448 -32.86 4.10 33.74
N ALA A 449 -33.49 3.47 32.76
CA ALA A 449 -33.11 2.18 32.16
C ALA A 449 -33.74 2.14 30.75
N PRO A 450 -33.19 1.37 29.78
CA PRO A 450 -32.03 0.47 29.86
C PRO A 450 -30.66 1.17 29.72
N GLY A 451 -29.57 0.42 29.93
CA GLY A 451 -28.17 0.87 29.82
C GLY A 451 -27.43 0.40 28.57
N VAL A 452 -27.98 -0.58 27.86
CA VAL A 452 -27.50 -1.04 26.56
C VAL A 452 -28.68 -1.07 25.60
N PHE A 453 -28.49 -0.53 24.41
CA PHE A 453 -29.47 -0.48 23.35
C PHE A 453 -28.93 -1.17 22.09
N VAL A 454 -29.80 -1.89 21.39
CA VAL A 454 -29.56 -2.39 20.03
C VAL A 454 -30.62 -1.79 19.13
N PHE A 455 -30.19 -1.11 18.08
CA PHE A 455 -31.05 -0.50 17.08
C PHE A 455 -30.86 -1.23 15.76
N HIS A 456 -31.93 -1.85 15.27
CA HIS A 456 -31.91 -2.53 13.98
C HIS A 456 -32.17 -1.54 12.85
N ASN A 457 -31.37 -1.63 11.79
CA ASN A 457 -31.52 -0.86 10.57
C ASN A 457 -32.60 -1.48 9.68
N ASP A 458 -33.61 -0.71 9.29
CA ASP A 458 -34.76 -1.24 8.55
C ASP A 458 -34.55 -1.36 7.02
N GLY A 459 -33.32 -1.11 6.55
CA GLY A 459 -32.94 -1.08 5.13
C GLY A 459 -33.56 0.07 4.34
N LYS A 460 -34.19 1.05 5.02
CA LYS A 460 -34.79 2.25 4.43
C LYS A 460 -34.16 3.53 5.00
N GLY A 461 -33.00 3.36 5.66
CA GLY A 461 -32.24 4.38 6.36
C GLY A 461 -32.87 4.83 7.68
N GLY A 462 -33.73 4.00 8.29
CA GLY A 462 -34.28 4.22 9.63
C GLY A 462 -33.80 3.15 10.61
N PHE A 463 -33.76 3.51 11.89
CA PHE A 463 -33.43 2.59 12.99
C PHE A 463 -34.65 2.33 13.87
N VAL A 464 -34.79 1.08 14.31
CA VAL A 464 -35.83 0.62 15.23
C VAL A 464 -35.20 0.02 16.47
N ASP A 465 -35.66 0.44 17.66
CA ASP A 465 -35.22 -0.17 18.92
C ASP A 465 -35.60 -1.66 18.97
N ARG A 466 -34.57 -2.51 19.05
CA ARG A 466 -34.65 -3.97 19.18
C ARG A 466 -33.94 -4.46 20.43
N SER A 467 -33.67 -3.60 21.39
CA SER A 467 -32.93 -3.92 22.61
C SER A 467 -33.51 -5.11 23.40
N THR A 468 -34.77 -5.49 23.19
CA THR A 468 -35.39 -6.69 23.79
C THR A 468 -34.76 -8.01 23.38
N ILE A 469 -33.93 -8.05 22.33
CA ILE A 469 -33.16 -9.24 21.95
C ILE A 469 -31.98 -9.51 22.92
N LEU A 470 -31.61 -8.51 23.72
CA LEU A 470 -30.60 -8.64 24.77
C LEU A 470 -31.19 -9.29 26.04
N PRO A 471 -30.39 -10.06 26.81
CA PRO A 471 -30.77 -10.50 28.14
C PRO A 471 -31.17 -9.32 29.04
N ALA A 472 -32.28 -9.45 29.78
CA ALA A 472 -32.84 -8.34 30.56
C ALA A 472 -31.87 -7.76 31.60
N SER A 473 -31.03 -8.60 32.22
CA SER A 473 -29.98 -8.21 33.15
C SER A 473 -28.92 -7.33 32.48
N THR A 474 -28.40 -7.76 31.33
CA THR A 474 -27.36 -7.03 30.58
C THR A 474 -27.90 -5.72 30.01
N ARG A 475 -29.11 -5.77 29.45
CA ARG A 475 -29.83 -4.59 28.96
C ARG A 475 -30.00 -3.52 30.05
N ALA A 476 -30.29 -3.92 31.28
CA ALA A 476 -30.45 -2.97 32.40
C ALA A 476 -29.12 -2.52 33.02
N GLY A 477 -28.09 -3.37 33.02
CA GLY A 477 -26.83 -3.15 33.75
C GLY A 477 -25.93 -2.04 33.18
N GLY A 478 -26.03 -1.76 31.87
CA GLY A 478 -25.15 -0.80 31.19
C GLY A 478 -23.74 -1.34 30.94
N ALA A 479 -22.98 -0.63 30.11
CA ALA A 479 -21.58 -0.97 29.82
C ALA A 479 -20.74 0.29 29.53
N THR A 480 -19.44 0.18 29.76
CA THR A 480 -18.44 1.24 29.53
C THR A 480 -17.65 1.04 28.24
N ALA A 481 -17.61 -0.18 27.71
CA ALA A 481 -16.97 -0.53 26.44
C ALA A 481 -17.77 -1.61 25.71
N ILE A 482 -17.63 -1.63 24.38
CA ILE A 482 -18.17 -2.64 23.46
C ILE A 482 -17.00 -3.11 22.59
N ALA A 483 -16.86 -4.42 22.43
CA ALA A 483 -16.10 -5.03 21.33
C ALA A 483 -17.04 -5.99 20.57
N VAL A 484 -16.87 -6.04 19.25
CA VAL A 484 -17.62 -6.91 18.34
C VAL A 484 -16.63 -7.94 17.81
N THR A 485 -16.97 -9.22 17.89
CA THR A 485 -16.08 -10.34 17.54
C THR A 485 -16.91 -11.60 17.34
N ASP A 486 -16.49 -12.52 16.47
CA ASP A 486 -17.09 -13.85 16.33
C ASP A 486 -16.26 -14.84 17.17
N VAL A 487 -16.66 -15.06 18.43
CA VAL A 487 -15.83 -15.74 19.43
C VAL A 487 -15.79 -17.26 19.23
N ASP A 488 -16.86 -17.83 18.66
CA ASP A 488 -17.01 -19.26 18.43
C ASP A 488 -16.87 -19.67 16.96
N ALA A 489 -16.60 -18.69 16.09
CA ALA A 489 -16.28 -18.84 14.67
C ALA A 489 -17.43 -19.49 13.90
N ASP A 490 -18.66 -19.09 14.19
CA ASP A 490 -19.87 -19.63 13.58
C ASP A 490 -20.45 -18.74 12.45
N GLY A 491 -19.88 -17.56 12.24
CA GLY A 491 -20.17 -16.64 11.14
C GLY A 491 -21.15 -15.52 11.47
N ASP A 492 -21.57 -15.34 12.73
CA ASP A 492 -22.24 -14.13 13.19
C ASP A 492 -21.44 -13.36 14.25
N GLU A 493 -21.73 -12.05 14.37
CA GLU A 493 -20.99 -11.16 15.26
C GLU A 493 -21.55 -11.19 16.69
N ASP A 494 -20.71 -11.54 17.67
CA ASP A 494 -21.01 -11.49 19.11
C ASP A 494 -20.69 -10.11 19.71
N LEU A 495 -21.22 -9.87 20.91
CA LEU A 495 -20.95 -8.65 21.67
C LEU A 495 -20.20 -8.95 22.98
N LEU A 496 -19.02 -8.37 23.13
CA LEU A 496 -18.29 -8.34 24.40
C LEU A 496 -18.45 -6.97 25.07
N LEU A 497 -19.11 -6.96 26.23
CA LEU A 497 -19.41 -5.75 26.99
C LEU A 497 -18.60 -5.70 28.27
N ALA A 498 -18.07 -4.52 28.63
CA ALA A 498 -17.47 -4.29 29.94
C ALA A 498 -18.45 -3.54 30.84
N ASP A 499 -18.80 -4.08 32.01
CA ASP A 499 -19.60 -3.30 32.97
C ASP A 499 -18.78 -2.18 33.64
N GLY A 500 -19.39 -1.38 34.52
CA GLY A 500 -18.69 -0.29 35.23
C GLY A 500 -17.55 -0.74 36.16
N SER A 501 -17.42 -2.03 36.44
CA SER A 501 -16.28 -2.63 37.13
C SER A 501 -15.23 -3.19 36.18
N GLY A 502 -15.49 -3.22 34.88
CA GLY A 502 -14.66 -3.83 33.85
C GLY A 502 -14.83 -5.34 33.77
N THR A 503 -15.87 -5.90 34.41
CA THR A 503 -16.17 -7.33 34.29
C THR A 503 -16.73 -7.57 32.89
N PRO A 504 -16.14 -8.51 32.12
CA PRO A 504 -16.61 -8.79 30.77
C PRO A 504 -17.94 -9.56 30.83
N ARG A 505 -18.82 -9.25 29.89
CA ARG A 505 -20.03 -10.01 29.57
C ARG A 505 -19.99 -10.35 28.09
N LEU A 506 -19.88 -11.63 27.78
CA LEU A 506 -19.93 -12.13 26.41
C LEU A 506 -21.38 -12.48 26.09
N LEU A 507 -21.92 -11.80 25.09
CA LEU A 507 -23.23 -12.07 24.55
C LEU A 507 -23.06 -12.78 23.21
N ARG A 508 -23.25 -14.10 23.21
CA ARG A 508 -23.25 -14.88 21.98
C ARG A 508 -24.48 -14.54 21.16
N ASN A 509 -24.30 -14.32 19.88
CA ASN A 509 -25.37 -14.16 18.92
C ASN A 509 -25.87 -15.56 18.49
N ASP A 510 -27.13 -15.86 18.79
CA ASP A 510 -27.75 -17.09 18.31
C ASP A 510 -28.62 -16.73 17.09
N LEU A 511 -28.36 -17.41 15.96
CA LEU A 511 -29.13 -17.34 14.71
C LEU A 511 -28.89 -16.09 13.84
N GLY A 512 -27.89 -15.25 14.14
CA GLY A 512 -27.48 -14.16 13.24
C GLY A 512 -26.98 -14.70 11.90
N ASN A 513 -26.32 -15.86 11.94
CA ASN A 513 -25.83 -16.60 10.78
C ASN A 513 -26.91 -17.35 9.97
N GLU A 514 -28.21 -17.10 10.20
CA GLU A 514 -29.26 -17.56 9.28
C GLU A 514 -29.09 -16.94 7.87
N ASN A 515 -28.62 -15.69 7.82
CA ASN A 515 -28.03 -15.08 6.62
C ASN A 515 -26.52 -15.37 6.58
N LEU A 516 -25.95 -15.36 5.38
CA LEU A 516 -24.53 -15.65 5.18
C LEU A 516 -23.70 -14.37 5.29
N ALA A 517 -22.41 -14.51 5.58
CA ALA A 517 -21.47 -13.40 5.61
C ALA A 517 -20.19 -13.70 4.84
N VAL A 518 -19.38 -12.66 4.64
CA VAL A 518 -17.99 -12.75 4.21
C VAL A 518 -17.10 -11.98 5.19
N ASN A 519 -16.09 -12.66 5.73
CA ASN A 519 -15.01 -12.00 6.45
C ASN A 519 -13.84 -11.72 5.48
N VAL A 520 -13.37 -10.48 5.46
CA VAL A 520 -12.24 -10.05 4.63
C VAL A 520 -11.05 -9.71 5.51
N GLU A 521 -9.89 -10.31 5.23
CA GLU A 521 -8.61 -9.94 5.82
C GLU A 521 -7.67 -9.43 4.73
N LEU A 522 -7.12 -8.23 4.92
CA LEU A 522 -6.14 -7.66 4.00
C LEU A 522 -4.74 -8.09 4.42
N LYS A 523 -3.91 -8.51 3.46
CA LYS A 523 -2.53 -8.98 3.70
C LYS A 523 -1.56 -8.19 2.82
N ALA A 524 -1.05 -7.09 3.35
CA ALA A 524 -0.05 -6.27 2.66
C ALA A 524 1.30 -7.01 2.53
N LEU A 525 2.04 -6.72 1.47
CA LEU A 525 3.36 -7.28 1.24
C LEU A 525 4.39 -6.50 2.06
N ARG A 526 5.17 -7.21 2.87
CA ARG A 526 6.23 -6.58 3.67
C ARG A 526 7.52 -6.48 2.88
N THR A 527 8.27 -7.59 2.77
CA THR A 527 9.59 -7.58 2.11
C THR A 527 9.49 -7.13 0.64
N GLY A 528 10.26 -6.11 0.26
CA GLY A 528 10.34 -5.57 -1.09
C GLY A 528 9.07 -4.86 -1.58
N SER A 529 8.14 -4.48 -0.69
CA SER A 529 7.00 -3.61 -1.00
C SER A 529 6.91 -2.51 0.05
N GLY A 530 6.37 -2.83 1.23
CA GLY A 530 6.37 -1.94 2.40
C GLY A 530 5.56 -0.66 2.21
N LYS A 531 4.51 -0.70 1.38
CA LYS A 531 3.69 0.46 1.00
C LYS A 531 2.39 0.62 1.79
N ASN A 532 2.01 -0.43 2.51
CA ASN A 532 0.77 -0.50 3.26
C ASN A 532 1.08 -1.19 4.60
N ASN A 533 0.34 -0.82 5.64
CA ASN A 533 0.38 -1.55 6.91
C ASN A 533 -0.19 -2.98 6.72
N THR A 534 0.27 -3.94 7.53
CA THR A 534 0.03 -5.39 7.33
C THR A 534 -1.43 -5.73 7.04
N PHE A 535 -2.33 -5.15 7.82
CA PHE A 535 -3.77 -5.42 7.80
C PHE A 535 -4.59 -4.42 6.98
N GLY A 536 -3.92 -3.52 6.25
CA GLY A 536 -4.59 -2.49 5.45
C GLY A 536 -5.53 -1.59 6.25
N ILE A 537 -5.25 -1.35 7.53
CA ILE A 537 -6.03 -0.43 8.38
C ILE A 537 -6.11 0.94 7.69
N GLY A 538 -7.32 1.48 7.57
CA GLY A 538 -7.63 2.68 6.79
C GLY A 538 -8.06 2.42 5.35
N ALA A 539 -7.95 1.19 4.84
CA ALA A 539 -8.46 0.82 3.52
C ALA A 539 -9.98 0.97 3.45
N ARG A 540 -10.48 1.39 2.28
CA ARG A 540 -11.91 1.35 1.95
C ARG A 540 -12.23 0.04 1.22
N LEU A 541 -13.22 -0.69 1.73
CA LEU A 541 -13.71 -1.94 1.13
C LEU A 541 -15.14 -1.74 0.66
N GLU A 542 -15.40 -2.05 -0.61
CA GLU A 542 -16.70 -1.98 -1.25
C GLU A 542 -17.12 -3.38 -1.72
N LEU A 543 -18.22 -3.90 -1.18
CA LEU A 543 -18.73 -5.23 -1.51
C LEU A 543 -20.10 -5.13 -2.15
N ARG A 544 -20.31 -5.92 -3.20
CA ARG A 544 -21.62 -6.12 -3.81
C ARG A 544 -22.04 -7.58 -3.77
N ALA A 545 -23.26 -7.82 -3.32
CA ALA A 545 -23.95 -9.11 -3.39
C ALA A 545 -25.37 -8.89 -3.91
N GLY A 546 -25.60 -9.16 -5.20
CA GLY A 546 -26.86 -8.89 -5.87
C GLY A 546 -27.25 -7.41 -5.86
N ASP A 547 -28.30 -7.11 -5.10
CA ASP A 547 -28.85 -5.78 -4.85
C ASP A 547 -28.27 -5.08 -3.61
N ILE A 548 -27.50 -5.79 -2.78
CA ILE A 548 -26.82 -5.23 -1.62
C ILE A 548 -25.47 -4.64 -2.06
N TYR A 549 -25.22 -3.40 -1.65
CA TYR A 549 -23.96 -2.70 -1.79
C TYR A 549 -23.54 -2.18 -0.43
N GLN A 550 -22.29 -2.39 -0.03
CA GLN A 550 -21.79 -2.04 1.30
C GLN A 550 -20.41 -1.42 1.20
N THR A 551 -20.19 -0.35 1.95
CA THR A 551 -18.85 0.23 2.16
C THR A 551 -18.42 0.07 3.61
N ARG A 552 -17.16 -0.30 3.83
CA ARG A 552 -16.53 -0.40 5.15
C ARG A 552 -15.13 0.21 5.11
N VAL A 553 -14.66 0.65 6.27
CA VAL A 553 -13.24 0.98 6.50
C VAL A 553 -12.63 -0.15 7.30
N ALA A 554 -11.45 -0.63 6.91
CA ALA A 554 -10.69 -1.56 7.73
C ALA A 554 -10.20 -0.84 9.00
N THR A 555 -10.79 -1.17 10.14
CA THR A 555 -10.37 -0.65 11.47
C THR A 555 -9.74 -1.72 12.37
N ALA A 556 -9.72 -2.96 11.90
CA ALA A 556 -9.17 -4.14 12.53
C ALA A 556 -8.72 -5.14 11.44
N PRO A 557 -7.97 -6.21 11.78
CA PRO A 557 -7.53 -7.22 10.81
C PRO A 557 -8.65 -7.84 9.98
N ARG A 558 -9.84 -8.03 10.57
CA ARG A 558 -11.01 -8.59 9.88
C ARG A 558 -12.06 -7.52 9.68
N THR A 559 -12.63 -7.51 8.47
CA THR A 559 -13.79 -6.68 8.11
C THR A 559 -14.96 -7.59 7.72
N HIS A 560 -16.08 -7.46 8.42
CA HIS A 560 -17.27 -8.29 8.24
C HIS A 560 -18.27 -7.68 7.25
N PHE A 561 -18.93 -8.53 6.46
CA PHE A 561 -19.99 -8.16 5.52
C PHE A 561 -21.13 -9.20 5.52
N GLY A 562 -22.35 -8.81 5.89
CA GLY A 562 -23.53 -9.63 5.66
C GLY A 562 -23.87 -9.72 4.17
N LEU A 563 -24.31 -10.89 3.72
CA LEU A 563 -24.76 -11.14 2.34
C LEU A 563 -26.29 -11.15 2.22
N GLY A 564 -27.00 -10.98 3.33
CA GLY A 564 -28.44 -11.17 3.42
C GLY A 564 -28.87 -12.51 2.81
N PRO A 565 -29.84 -12.51 1.87
CA PRO A 565 -30.32 -13.74 1.27
C PRO A 565 -29.34 -14.35 0.25
N HIS A 566 -28.27 -13.66 -0.13
CA HIS A 566 -27.38 -14.07 -1.23
C HIS A 566 -26.40 -15.15 -0.79
N LEU A 567 -26.20 -16.15 -1.66
CA LEU A 567 -25.27 -17.24 -1.38
C LEU A 567 -23.79 -16.85 -1.50
N LYS A 568 -23.49 -15.72 -2.14
CA LYS A 568 -22.13 -15.28 -2.43
C LYS A 568 -22.09 -13.80 -2.81
N ALA A 569 -20.97 -13.13 -2.51
CA ALA A 569 -20.65 -11.82 -3.07
C ALA A 569 -20.21 -11.90 -4.54
N ASP A 570 -20.56 -10.88 -5.32
CA ASP A 570 -20.26 -10.75 -6.74
C ASP A 570 -18.88 -10.12 -6.97
N VAL A 571 -18.58 -9.07 -6.21
CA VAL A 571 -17.33 -8.32 -6.30
C VAL A 571 -16.98 -7.68 -4.97
N LEU A 572 -15.70 -7.71 -4.65
CA LEU A 572 -15.07 -6.96 -3.58
C LEU A 572 -14.02 -6.03 -4.21
N ARG A 573 -14.13 -4.73 -3.96
CA ARG A 573 -13.12 -3.74 -4.33
C ARG A 573 -12.47 -3.22 -3.05
N VAL A 574 -11.15 -3.22 -3.03
CA VAL A 574 -10.32 -2.68 -1.95
C VAL A 574 -9.59 -1.47 -2.50
N GLU A 575 -9.72 -0.33 -1.87
CA GLU A 575 -8.81 0.80 -2.02
C GLU A 575 -7.84 0.75 -0.84
N TRP A 576 -6.61 0.32 -1.12
CA TRP A 576 -5.56 0.20 -0.11
C TRP A 576 -5.19 1.57 0.46
N PRO A 577 -4.62 1.65 1.68
CA PRO A 577 -4.21 2.93 2.27
C PRO A 577 -3.30 3.74 1.35
N ASN A 578 -2.45 3.13 0.53
CA ASN A 578 -1.63 3.84 -0.46
C ASN A 578 -2.37 4.36 -1.72
N GLY A 579 -3.70 4.26 -1.76
CA GLY A 579 -4.59 4.71 -2.83
C GLY A 579 -4.74 3.76 -4.02
N VAL A 580 -4.06 2.60 -4.02
CA VAL A 580 -4.14 1.65 -5.14
C VAL A 580 -5.41 0.81 -5.02
N PRO A 581 -6.28 0.77 -6.05
CA PRO A 581 -7.46 -0.09 -6.04
C PRO A 581 -7.12 -1.53 -6.48
N GLN A 582 -7.77 -2.50 -5.85
CA GLN A 582 -7.68 -3.92 -6.17
C GLN A 582 -9.08 -4.54 -6.17
N THR A 583 -9.45 -5.19 -7.27
CA THR A 583 -10.76 -5.85 -7.40
C THR A 583 -10.62 -7.36 -7.38
N VAL A 584 -11.47 -8.01 -6.58
CA VAL A 584 -11.64 -9.46 -6.49
C VAL A 584 -13.05 -9.79 -6.96
N TYR A 585 -13.15 -10.55 -8.05
CA TYR A 585 -14.44 -11.03 -8.55
C TYR A 585 -14.78 -12.36 -7.89
N LEU A 586 -16.03 -12.51 -7.46
CA LEU A 586 -16.57 -13.70 -6.80
C LEU A 586 -15.71 -14.15 -5.59
N PRO A 587 -15.46 -13.27 -4.60
CA PRO A 587 -14.63 -13.58 -3.44
C PRO A 587 -15.13 -14.81 -2.66
N GLY A 588 -14.24 -15.44 -1.89
CA GLY A 588 -14.56 -16.55 -1.00
C GLY A 588 -15.53 -16.18 0.14
N THR A 589 -15.93 -17.17 0.93
CA THR A 589 -16.70 -16.96 2.17
C THR A 589 -15.85 -16.37 3.29
N ASP A 590 -14.57 -16.75 3.35
CA ASP A 590 -13.52 -15.95 3.97
C ASP A 590 -12.55 -15.56 2.87
N GLN A 591 -12.13 -14.30 2.85
CA GLN A 591 -11.32 -13.75 1.78
C GLN A 591 -10.07 -13.07 2.32
N ASP A 592 -8.94 -13.75 2.14
CA ASP A 592 -7.62 -13.13 2.20
C ASP A 592 -7.37 -12.32 0.92
N VAL A 593 -7.21 -11.01 1.02
CA VAL A 593 -6.79 -10.16 -0.09
C VAL A 593 -5.32 -9.82 0.08
N VAL A 594 -4.46 -10.56 -0.62
CA VAL A 594 -3.03 -10.26 -0.67
C VAL A 594 -2.81 -9.06 -1.58
N GLU A 595 -2.08 -8.05 -1.08
CA GLU A 595 -1.69 -6.87 -1.85
C GLU A 595 -1.01 -7.30 -3.16
N ARG A 596 -1.40 -6.65 -4.25
CA ARG A 596 -0.73 -6.80 -5.54
C ARG A 596 0.30 -5.69 -5.69
N GLU A 597 1.55 -6.09 -5.85
CA GLU A 597 2.62 -5.17 -6.24
C GLU A 597 2.37 -4.64 -7.66
N MET A 598 1.77 -3.46 -7.74
CA MET A 598 1.45 -2.76 -8.97
C MET A 598 2.43 -1.62 -9.22
N LEU A 599 2.91 -1.53 -10.46
CA LEU A 599 3.61 -0.34 -10.92
C LEU A 599 2.57 0.75 -11.11
N LYS A 600 2.51 1.70 -10.17
CA LYS A 600 1.55 2.82 -10.21
C LYS A 600 2.11 4.08 -10.88
N GLY A 601 3.43 4.18 -11.03
CA GLY A 601 4.11 5.27 -11.76
C GLY A 601 5.49 4.85 -12.29
N SER A 602 5.91 5.40 -13.42
CA SER A 602 7.25 5.21 -14.02
C SER A 602 7.54 6.08 -15.25
N CYS A 603 6.71 7.09 -15.52
CA CYS A 603 6.75 8.02 -16.65
C CYS A 603 6.19 7.47 -17.97
N GLY A 604 5.93 8.38 -18.92
CA GLY A 604 5.19 8.10 -20.16
C GLY A 604 5.86 7.08 -21.08
N PHE A 605 5.07 6.33 -21.81
CA PHE A 605 5.53 5.20 -22.63
C PHE A 605 5.70 5.58 -24.10
N VAL A 606 6.76 5.09 -24.72
CA VAL A 606 7.07 5.32 -26.12
C VAL A 606 6.95 4.01 -26.90
N TYR A 607 6.08 4.01 -27.91
CA TYR A 607 5.97 2.93 -28.90
C TYR A 607 6.31 3.44 -30.30
N THR A 608 6.90 2.57 -31.11
CA THR A 608 7.24 2.88 -32.50
C THR A 608 6.86 1.74 -33.43
N TRP A 609 6.60 2.08 -34.70
CA TRP A 609 6.34 1.10 -35.75
C TRP A 609 7.64 0.42 -36.19
N ASP A 610 7.78 -0.87 -35.94
CA ASP A 610 8.99 -1.65 -36.25
C ASP A 610 9.06 -2.19 -37.69
N GLY A 611 8.07 -1.84 -38.53
CA GLY A 611 7.88 -2.39 -39.87
C GLY A 611 6.73 -3.40 -39.95
N THR A 612 6.34 -3.97 -38.82
CA THR A 612 5.28 -5.01 -38.75
C THR A 612 4.21 -4.71 -37.71
N ARG A 613 4.58 -4.10 -36.58
CA ARG A 613 3.69 -3.74 -35.47
C ARG A 613 4.25 -2.57 -34.69
N PHE A 614 3.42 -1.98 -33.83
CA PHE A 614 3.92 -1.10 -32.78
C PHE A 614 4.55 -1.93 -31.66
N ARG A 615 5.75 -1.56 -31.24
CA ARG A 615 6.45 -2.17 -30.10
C ARG A 615 6.79 -1.11 -29.06
N PHE A 616 6.69 -1.45 -27.78
CA PHE A 616 7.20 -0.61 -26.72
C PHE A 616 8.72 -0.50 -26.86
N VAL A 617 9.24 0.71 -26.78
CA VAL A 617 10.68 0.99 -26.86
C VAL A 617 11.23 1.22 -25.46
N THR A 618 10.62 2.14 -24.72
CA THR A 618 11.11 2.61 -23.42
C THR A 618 10.10 3.59 -22.80
N ASP A 619 10.31 3.91 -21.52
CA ASP A 619 9.79 5.10 -20.84
C ASP A 619 10.57 6.38 -21.19
N ALA A 620 9.88 7.53 -21.13
CA ALA A 620 10.40 8.87 -21.37
C ALA A 620 9.87 9.87 -20.31
N MET A 621 10.47 11.06 -20.27
CA MET A 621 10.21 12.15 -19.32
C MET A 621 10.60 11.82 -17.86
N TRP A 622 11.55 10.89 -17.68
CA TRP A 622 11.89 10.32 -16.38
C TRP A 622 12.59 11.29 -15.43
N ARG A 623 13.20 12.36 -15.95
CA ARG A 623 13.92 13.33 -15.11
C ARG A 623 12.98 14.16 -14.24
N SER A 624 11.67 14.18 -14.51
CA SER A 624 10.68 14.93 -13.76
C SER A 624 9.98 14.05 -12.73
N ALA A 625 9.83 14.54 -11.50
CA ALA A 625 9.08 13.91 -10.42
C ALA A 625 8.26 14.98 -9.69
N LEU A 626 7.37 15.65 -10.43
CA LEU A 626 6.73 16.89 -9.98
C LEU A 626 5.91 16.64 -8.70
N GLY A 627 6.24 17.33 -7.61
CA GLY A 627 5.54 17.20 -6.34
C GLY A 627 5.83 15.93 -5.54
N MET A 628 6.76 15.09 -6.00
CA MET A 628 7.17 13.90 -5.27
C MET A 628 8.03 14.29 -4.06
N PRO A 629 7.74 13.80 -2.85
CA PRO A 629 8.63 13.96 -1.69
C PRO A 629 9.94 13.19 -1.93
N LEU A 630 11.08 13.81 -1.67
CA LEU A 630 12.39 13.19 -1.93
C LEU A 630 13.00 12.46 -0.72
N GLY A 631 12.43 12.62 0.47
CA GLY A 631 13.04 12.11 1.71
C GLY A 631 14.53 12.46 1.79
N LEU A 632 15.38 11.44 2.05
CA LEU A 632 16.85 11.55 2.15
C LEU A 632 17.59 11.84 0.83
N MET A 633 16.91 11.85 -0.33
CA MET A 633 17.52 12.21 -1.62
C MET A 633 17.57 13.73 -1.88
N GLY A 634 16.87 14.55 -1.07
CA GLY A 634 16.84 16.00 -1.20
C GLY A 634 17.85 16.70 -0.27
N SER A 635 18.71 17.57 -0.81
CA SER A 635 19.68 18.33 0.00
C SER A 635 19.11 19.59 0.65
N THR A 636 17.92 20.05 0.25
CA THR A 636 17.36 21.37 0.69
C THR A 636 15.84 21.57 0.57
N SER A 637 15.06 20.68 -0.06
CA SER A 637 13.61 20.88 -0.29
C SER A 637 12.79 19.66 0.15
N ALA A 638 11.54 19.89 0.60
CA ALA A 638 10.60 18.81 0.96
C ALA A 638 10.18 17.95 -0.24
N PHE A 639 10.17 18.55 -1.44
CA PHE A 639 9.78 17.92 -2.70
C PHE A 639 10.90 17.96 -3.74
N ALA A 640 10.74 17.14 -4.79
CA ALA A 640 11.66 17.05 -5.91
C ALA A 640 11.79 18.36 -6.70
N PRO A 641 12.93 18.60 -7.37
CA PRO A 641 13.09 19.77 -8.23
C PRO A 641 11.96 19.84 -9.26
N ALA A 642 11.36 21.02 -9.39
CA ALA A 642 10.19 21.25 -10.22
C ALA A 642 10.50 21.43 -11.72
N GLY A 643 11.78 21.40 -12.11
CA GLY A 643 12.22 21.65 -13.48
C GLY A 643 11.76 20.58 -14.48
N ALA A 644 11.71 20.96 -15.75
CA ALA A 644 11.30 20.08 -16.85
C ALA A 644 12.26 18.90 -17.05
N SER A 645 11.70 17.76 -17.45
CA SER A 645 12.44 16.64 -17.99
C SER A 645 12.79 16.89 -19.46
N GLN A 646 13.99 17.40 -19.68
CA GLN A 646 14.58 17.50 -21.01
C GLN A 646 15.52 16.31 -21.22
N GLU A 647 15.26 15.42 -22.18
CA GLU A 647 16.12 14.24 -22.36
C GLU A 647 16.21 13.76 -23.80
N TYR A 648 17.29 13.04 -24.10
CA TYR A 648 17.50 12.33 -25.36
C TYR A 648 17.54 10.83 -25.07
N VAL A 649 16.62 10.10 -25.68
CA VAL A 649 16.50 8.65 -25.49
C VAL A 649 16.76 7.93 -26.81
N ARG A 650 17.54 6.85 -26.79
CA ARG A 650 17.88 6.12 -28.01
C ARG A 650 16.74 5.20 -28.45
N ILE A 651 16.42 5.26 -29.74
CA ILE A 651 15.52 4.34 -30.42
C ILE A 651 16.34 3.58 -31.49
N PRO A 652 16.57 2.27 -31.31
CA PRO A 652 17.27 1.45 -32.30
C PRO A 652 16.60 1.51 -33.68
N GLY A 653 17.38 1.45 -34.76
CA GLY A 653 16.87 1.55 -36.12
C GLY A 653 15.79 0.51 -36.46
N ASP A 654 15.93 -0.73 -35.99
CA ASP A 654 14.93 -1.79 -36.17
C ASP A 654 13.63 -1.54 -35.38
N ALA A 655 13.65 -0.62 -34.41
CA ALA A 655 12.46 -0.21 -33.66
C ALA A 655 11.57 0.75 -34.43
N LEU A 656 12.15 1.53 -35.35
CA LEU A 656 11.44 2.60 -36.02
C LEU A 656 11.70 2.55 -37.53
N GLN A 657 10.73 1.99 -38.24
CA GLN A 657 10.71 1.88 -39.69
C GLN A 657 9.65 2.82 -40.28
N PRO A 658 9.85 3.31 -41.52
CA PRO A 658 8.86 4.15 -42.17
C PRO A 658 7.60 3.34 -42.53
N ARG A 659 6.43 3.92 -42.29
CA ARG A 659 5.12 3.45 -42.74
C ARG A 659 4.48 4.54 -43.57
N ASP A 660 4.19 4.25 -44.84
CA ASP A 660 3.57 5.21 -45.78
C ASP A 660 4.33 6.55 -45.87
N GLY A 661 5.67 6.49 -45.85
CA GLY A 661 6.56 7.66 -45.91
C GLY A 661 6.69 8.43 -44.59
N ARG A 662 6.21 7.89 -43.46
CA ARG A 662 6.25 8.54 -42.15
C ARG A 662 6.92 7.67 -41.10
N TYR A 663 7.64 8.28 -40.17
CA TYR A 663 8.00 7.64 -38.89
C TYR A 663 6.87 7.90 -37.90
N LEU A 664 6.36 6.84 -37.26
CA LEU A 664 5.25 6.92 -36.34
C LEU A 664 5.71 6.62 -34.91
N LEU A 665 5.36 7.51 -34.00
CA LEU A 665 5.59 7.41 -32.57
C LEU A 665 4.26 7.51 -31.84
N GLN A 666 4.04 6.63 -30.86
CA GLN A 666 2.95 6.72 -29.90
C GLN A 666 3.55 7.07 -28.56
N LEU A 667 3.16 8.23 -28.03
CA LEU A 667 3.41 8.58 -26.63
C LEU A 667 2.13 8.27 -25.87
N THR A 668 2.19 7.46 -24.82
CA THR A 668 1.01 7.11 -24.02
C THR A 668 1.26 7.39 -22.55
N GLU A 669 0.20 7.78 -21.83
CA GLU A 669 0.16 7.71 -20.37
C GLU A 669 -0.80 6.59 -20.01
N GLU A 670 -0.34 5.59 -19.26
CA GLU A 670 -1.13 4.42 -18.88
C GLU A 670 -1.07 4.10 -17.38
N LEU A 671 -0.21 4.79 -16.63
CA LEU A 671 -0.04 4.61 -15.19
C LEU A 671 -0.87 5.64 -14.43
N TRP A 672 -0.84 5.59 -13.10
CA TRP A 672 -1.57 6.53 -12.25
C TRP A 672 -0.80 7.84 -12.14
N GLU A 673 -0.65 8.52 -13.28
CA GLU A 673 0.16 9.72 -13.45
C GLU A 673 -0.53 10.69 -14.43
N THR A 674 -0.14 11.96 -14.36
CA THR A 674 -0.45 12.98 -15.38
C THR A 674 0.83 13.36 -16.10
N ALA A 675 0.82 13.26 -17.43
CA ALA A 675 1.93 13.70 -18.27
C ALA A 675 1.63 15.06 -18.92
N TYR A 676 2.62 15.95 -18.89
CA TYR A 676 2.59 17.28 -19.49
C TYR A 676 3.67 17.37 -20.57
N ALA A 677 3.33 17.05 -21.82
CA ALA A 677 4.29 17.08 -22.93
C ALA A 677 4.27 18.44 -23.63
N ASP A 678 5.41 19.13 -23.67
CA ASP A 678 5.55 20.49 -24.25
C ASP A 678 6.32 20.48 -25.59
N GLN A 679 7.35 19.65 -25.71
CA GLN A 679 8.06 19.50 -26.98
C GLN A 679 8.48 18.06 -27.26
N VAL A 680 8.28 17.63 -28.51
CA VAL A 680 8.79 16.34 -29.00
C VAL A 680 9.55 16.55 -30.31
N LYS A 681 10.78 16.02 -30.40
CA LYS A 681 11.56 15.98 -31.65
C LYS A 681 12.08 14.57 -31.89
N LEU A 682 12.16 14.19 -33.16
CA LEU A 682 12.84 12.97 -33.57
C LEU A 682 14.13 13.33 -34.31
N LEU A 683 15.27 12.87 -33.82
CA LEU A 683 16.55 13.02 -34.50
C LEU A 683 16.89 11.71 -35.20
N THR A 684 17.30 11.77 -36.46
CA THR A 684 17.87 10.62 -37.16
C THR A 684 19.39 10.67 -37.08
N VAL A 685 20.01 9.56 -36.72
CA VAL A 685 21.47 9.41 -36.64
C VAL A 685 21.90 8.38 -37.68
N ALA A 686 22.42 8.84 -38.81
CA ALA A 686 22.99 7.98 -39.84
C ALA A 686 24.48 7.77 -39.57
N HIS A 687 24.93 6.51 -39.54
CA HIS A 687 26.32 6.14 -39.25
C HIS A 687 26.69 4.80 -39.92
N PRO A 688 27.99 4.49 -40.10
CA PRO A 688 28.44 3.17 -40.56
C PRO A 688 27.86 2.04 -39.72
N ASP A 689 27.50 0.92 -40.36
CA ASP A 689 26.93 -0.25 -39.68
C ASP A 689 27.88 -0.90 -38.67
N SER A 690 29.19 -0.72 -38.88
CA SER A 690 30.28 -1.12 -37.99
C SER A 690 30.43 -0.28 -36.72
N ILE A 691 29.68 0.83 -36.59
CA ILE A 691 29.69 1.72 -35.43
C ILE A 691 28.32 1.64 -34.75
N ASP A 692 28.30 1.56 -33.43
CA ASP A 692 27.11 1.77 -32.61
C ASP A 692 27.15 3.17 -31.98
N VAL A 693 25.97 3.77 -31.84
CA VAL A 693 25.82 5.09 -31.24
C VAL A 693 25.05 4.99 -29.93
N PHE A 694 25.51 5.72 -28.93
CA PHE A 694 24.88 5.77 -27.60
C PHE A 694 24.73 7.21 -27.13
N VAL A 695 23.76 7.43 -26.25
CA VAL A 695 23.62 8.63 -25.44
C VAL A 695 23.66 8.20 -23.98
N ASP A 696 23.98 9.13 -23.07
CA ASP A 696 23.97 8.87 -21.64
C ASP A 696 22.54 9.01 -21.11
N GLU A 697 21.89 7.88 -20.84
CA GLU A 697 20.47 7.77 -20.46
C GLU A 697 20.29 7.61 -18.94
N ARG A 698 21.28 8.06 -18.15
CA ARG A 698 21.18 8.06 -16.69
C ARG A 698 20.30 9.20 -16.18
N PHE A 699 19.78 9.02 -14.98
CA PHE A 699 19.10 10.07 -14.25
C PHE A 699 20.11 11.12 -13.78
N VAL A 700 19.84 12.36 -14.16
CA VAL A 700 20.50 13.56 -13.63
C VAL A 700 19.41 14.57 -13.27
N PRO A 701 19.60 15.40 -12.21
CA PRO A 701 18.59 16.35 -11.76
C PRO A 701 18.05 17.22 -12.91
N PRO A 702 16.75 17.58 -12.94
CA PRO A 702 16.13 18.38 -14.00
C PRO A 702 16.95 19.59 -14.46
N GLY A 703 16.89 19.88 -15.76
CA GLY A 703 17.54 21.04 -16.37
C GLY A 703 18.09 20.79 -17.78
N PRO A 704 18.62 21.85 -18.44
CA PRO A 704 19.07 21.80 -19.82
C PRO A 704 20.10 20.70 -20.08
N VAL A 705 19.85 19.89 -21.11
CA VAL A 705 20.79 18.89 -21.60
C VAL A 705 21.37 19.26 -22.95
N SER A 706 22.68 19.10 -23.07
CA SER A 706 23.36 19.12 -24.37
C SER A 706 23.41 17.71 -24.94
N LEU A 707 23.14 17.58 -26.24
CA LEU A 707 23.25 16.31 -26.93
C LEU A 707 24.74 15.90 -27.04
N ARG A 708 25.09 14.76 -26.45
CA ARG A 708 26.37 14.08 -26.65
C ARG A 708 26.13 12.66 -27.14
N ILE A 709 26.64 12.36 -28.33
CA ILE A 709 26.57 11.02 -28.95
C ILE A 709 27.94 10.36 -28.87
N PHE A 710 28.00 9.18 -28.27
CA PHE A 710 29.20 8.36 -28.17
C PHE A 710 29.24 7.36 -29.32
N GLN A 711 30.37 7.26 -30.02
CA GLN A 711 30.56 6.36 -31.16
C GLN A 711 31.44 5.17 -30.77
N VAL A 712 30.88 3.96 -30.79
CA VAL A 712 31.52 2.72 -30.34
C VAL A 712 31.76 1.78 -31.52
N GLY A 713 33.03 1.47 -31.80
CA GLY A 713 33.40 0.47 -32.82
C GLY A 713 33.62 -0.92 -32.22
N ALA A 714 34.66 -1.05 -31.38
CA ALA A 714 34.98 -2.31 -30.69
C ALA A 714 34.57 -2.23 -29.22
N ARG A 715 33.90 -3.29 -28.74
CA ARG A 715 33.50 -3.45 -27.33
C ARG A 715 34.45 -4.42 -26.65
N GLN A 716 34.98 -4.03 -25.51
CA GLN A 716 35.78 -4.89 -24.64
C GLN A 716 34.92 -5.33 -23.46
N LEU A 717 34.60 -6.62 -23.41
CA LEU A 717 33.86 -7.19 -22.28
C LEU A 717 34.77 -7.25 -21.04
N PRO A 718 34.19 -7.16 -19.83
CA PRO A 718 34.93 -7.46 -18.61
C PRO A 718 35.55 -8.85 -18.66
N LEU A 719 36.79 -8.98 -18.17
CA LEU A 719 37.50 -10.26 -18.06
C LEU A 719 36.86 -11.17 -17.01
N SER A 720 36.30 -10.56 -15.95
CA SER A 720 35.50 -11.24 -14.93
C SER A 720 34.46 -10.29 -14.35
N ALA A 721 33.37 -10.84 -13.81
CA ALA A 721 32.38 -10.09 -13.06
C ALA A 721 31.83 -10.96 -11.92
N VAL A 722 31.87 -10.45 -10.69
CA VAL A 722 31.35 -11.15 -9.51
C VAL A 722 30.48 -10.27 -8.64
N ASP A 723 29.50 -10.89 -7.96
CA ASP A 723 28.71 -10.22 -6.92
C ASP A 723 29.47 -10.13 -5.58
N GLU A 724 28.85 -9.54 -4.55
CA GLU A 724 29.44 -9.37 -3.22
C GLU A 724 29.78 -10.69 -2.51
N ARG A 725 29.29 -11.82 -3.02
CA ARG A 725 29.49 -13.17 -2.48
C ARG A 725 30.47 -13.99 -3.31
N GLY A 726 31.00 -13.42 -4.39
CA GLY A 726 31.93 -14.07 -5.31
C GLY A 726 31.26 -15.01 -6.31
N ASN A 727 29.94 -14.92 -6.52
CA ASN A 727 29.29 -15.67 -7.58
C ASN A 727 29.63 -15.04 -8.94
N ASP A 728 29.87 -15.87 -9.95
CA ASP A 728 30.08 -15.40 -11.32
C ASP A 728 28.78 -14.85 -11.91
N VAL A 729 28.79 -13.55 -12.23
CA VAL A 729 27.67 -12.84 -12.87
C VAL A 729 28.03 -12.34 -14.26
N LEU A 730 29.23 -12.65 -14.78
CA LEU A 730 29.66 -12.28 -16.12
C LEU A 730 28.69 -12.77 -17.22
N PRO A 731 28.11 -13.99 -17.15
CA PRO A 731 27.15 -14.44 -18.16
C PRO A 731 25.99 -13.48 -18.39
N ALA A 732 25.49 -12.83 -17.32
CA ALA A 732 24.39 -11.87 -17.34
C ALA A 732 24.80 -10.45 -17.80
N LEU A 733 26.05 -10.23 -18.19
CA LEU A 733 26.58 -8.92 -18.59
C LEU A 733 27.18 -8.89 -20.00
N ARG A 734 27.23 -10.04 -20.69
CA ARG A 734 27.93 -10.18 -21.99
C ARG A 734 27.16 -9.56 -23.15
N ALA A 735 25.84 -9.54 -23.08
CA ALA A 735 24.96 -9.10 -24.16
C ALA A 735 23.71 -8.47 -23.54
N SER A 736 23.04 -7.59 -24.29
CA SER A 736 21.69 -7.17 -23.87
C SER A 736 20.69 -8.23 -24.36
N ASP A 737 20.40 -9.21 -23.51
CA ASP A 737 19.57 -10.38 -23.82
C ASP A 737 18.47 -10.64 -22.77
N ASP A 738 18.18 -9.63 -21.95
CA ASP A 738 17.18 -9.64 -20.88
C ASP A 738 17.50 -10.62 -19.73
N VAL A 739 18.78 -10.96 -19.55
CA VAL A 739 19.28 -11.79 -18.46
C VAL A 739 20.00 -10.91 -17.45
N TYR A 740 19.31 -10.57 -16.36
CA TYR A 740 19.80 -9.58 -15.42
C TYR A 740 20.59 -10.16 -14.24
N VAL A 741 21.60 -9.42 -13.79
CA VAL A 741 22.21 -9.59 -12.46
C VAL A 741 21.12 -9.38 -11.39
N SER A 742 20.78 -10.44 -10.65
CA SER A 742 19.55 -10.51 -9.85
C SER A 742 19.73 -11.06 -8.43
N ASN A 743 20.97 -11.32 -8.00
CA ASN A 743 21.29 -11.90 -6.69
C ASN A 743 21.12 -10.94 -5.50
N MET A 744 20.21 -9.97 -5.59
CA MET A 744 19.95 -8.99 -4.53
C MET A 744 19.03 -9.56 -3.45
N THR A 745 19.19 -9.07 -2.22
CA THR A 745 18.26 -9.33 -1.10
C THR A 745 17.37 -8.11 -0.90
N PRO A 746 16.05 -8.18 -1.15
CA PRO A 746 15.14 -7.08 -0.86
C PRO A 746 15.11 -6.74 0.65
N THR A 747 14.99 -5.46 0.96
CA THR A 747 14.73 -4.97 2.33
C THR A 747 13.22 -4.83 2.57
N LYS A 748 12.80 -3.97 3.52
CA LYS A 748 11.39 -3.68 3.78
C LYS A 748 10.71 -2.95 2.62
N TYR A 749 11.43 -2.12 1.87
CA TYR A 749 10.82 -1.22 0.88
C TYR A 749 11.07 -1.68 -0.56
N GLN A 750 10.10 -1.42 -1.44
CA GLN A 750 10.28 -1.51 -2.88
C GLN A 750 11.49 -0.66 -3.31
N GLY A 751 12.29 -1.17 -4.25
CA GLY A 751 13.40 -0.42 -4.82
C GLY A 751 14.65 -0.32 -3.93
N VAL A 752 14.61 -0.90 -2.73
CA VAL A 752 15.72 -0.90 -1.79
C VAL A 752 16.12 -2.32 -1.39
N VAL A 753 17.39 -2.64 -1.55
CA VAL A 753 17.99 -3.95 -1.27
C VAL A 753 19.08 -3.82 -0.21
N GLU A 754 19.56 -4.94 0.33
CA GLU A 754 20.80 -4.93 1.12
C GLU A 754 21.95 -4.36 0.26
N PRO A 755 22.94 -3.67 0.86
CA PRO A 755 24.12 -3.21 0.12
C PRO A 755 24.74 -4.36 -0.66
N HIS A 756 24.88 -4.19 -1.97
CA HIS A 756 25.44 -5.19 -2.86
C HIS A 756 26.52 -4.58 -3.75
N ASP A 757 27.39 -5.45 -4.23
CA ASP A 757 28.56 -5.08 -5.03
C ASP A 757 28.46 -5.77 -6.41
N LEU A 758 28.79 -5.04 -7.47
CA LEU A 758 29.15 -5.62 -8.77
C LEU A 758 30.61 -5.29 -9.04
N VAL A 759 31.48 -6.30 -8.93
CA VAL A 759 32.93 -6.16 -9.14
C VAL A 759 33.28 -6.61 -10.55
N LEU A 760 33.84 -5.72 -11.35
CA LEU A 760 34.22 -5.98 -12.74
C LEU A 760 35.74 -5.86 -12.90
N ASP A 761 36.36 -6.83 -13.56
CA ASP A 761 37.70 -6.67 -14.13
C ASP A 761 37.57 -6.12 -15.55
N LEU A 762 37.91 -4.85 -15.76
CA LEU A 762 37.69 -4.17 -17.03
C LEU A 762 38.83 -4.38 -18.04
N GLY A 763 39.92 -5.05 -17.65
CA GLY A 763 41.09 -5.25 -18.51
C GLY A 763 42.04 -4.04 -18.62
N PRO A 764 43.16 -4.19 -19.35
CA PRO A 764 44.29 -3.25 -19.29
C PRO A 764 44.04 -1.88 -19.94
N ASP A 765 43.07 -1.77 -20.85
CA ASP A 765 42.82 -0.54 -21.60
C ASP A 765 41.81 0.39 -20.88
N ALA A 766 41.22 -0.07 -19.77
CA ALA A 766 40.26 0.71 -19.01
C ALA A 766 40.93 1.90 -18.30
N GLY A 767 40.40 3.11 -18.51
CA GLY A 767 40.93 4.33 -17.88
C GLY A 767 41.93 5.11 -18.74
N GLU A 768 42.25 4.61 -19.94
CA GLU A 768 42.93 5.38 -20.98
C GLU A 768 42.04 6.54 -21.49
N PRO A 769 42.62 7.63 -22.04
CA PRO A 769 41.85 8.73 -22.62
C PRO A 769 40.81 8.24 -23.67
N ASP A 770 39.61 8.82 -23.58
CA ASP A 770 38.43 8.52 -24.41
C ASP A 770 37.81 7.13 -24.19
N THR A 771 38.27 6.35 -23.20
CA THR A 771 37.64 5.08 -22.82
C THR A 771 36.56 5.29 -21.78
N HIS A 772 35.40 4.67 -22.01
CA HIS A 772 34.24 4.78 -21.14
C HIS A 772 33.71 3.40 -20.78
N LEU A 773 33.16 3.26 -19.58
CA LEU A 773 32.39 2.10 -19.15
C LEU A 773 30.92 2.33 -19.50
N PHE A 774 30.36 1.41 -20.29
CA PHE A 774 28.95 1.38 -20.65
C PHE A 774 28.25 0.35 -19.75
N LEU A 775 27.19 0.78 -19.08
CA LEU A 775 26.35 -0.07 -18.24
C LEU A 775 24.91 0.04 -18.73
N ARG A 776 24.31 -1.10 -19.09
CA ARG A 776 22.91 -1.16 -19.52
C ARG A 776 22.11 -1.93 -18.48
N GLY A 777 20.98 -1.35 -18.07
CA GLY A 777 20.12 -1.96 -17.07
C GLY A 777 18.86 -1.14 -16.81
N TRP A 778 18.12 -1.56 -15.80
CA TRP A 778 16.92 -0.85 -15.34
C TRP A 778 16.90 -0.74 -13.82
N ILE A 779 16.18 0.26 -13.32
CA ILE A 779 15.96 0.46 -11.89
C ILE A 779 14.53 0.08 -11.52
N TYR A 780 14.35 -0.62 -10.41
CA TYR A 780 13.06 -0.70 -9.75
C TYR A 780 12.95 0.45 -8.72
N PRO A 781 12.15 1.49 -8.99
CA PRO A 781 12.21 2.72 -8.19
C PRO A 781 11.42 2.60 -6.88
N THR A 782 11.72 3.49 -5.93
CA THR A 782 10.82 3.83 -4.82
C THR A 782 9.66 4.71 -5.34
N ASP A 783 8.58 4.82 -4.59
CA ASP A 783 7.49 5.78 -4.85
C ASP A 783 7.43 6.88 -3.77
N ALA A 784 6.50 7.82 -3.93
CA ALA A 784 6.36 8.97 -3.03
C ALA A 784 6.14 8.56 -1.56
N SER A 785 5.17 7.69 -1.27
CA SER A 785 4.96 7.17 0.10
C SER A 785 6.20 6.48 0.67
N ILE A 786 6.90 5.65 -0.12
CA ILE A 786 8.15 5.04 0.35
C ILE A 786 9.23 6.10 0.62
N ASN A 787 9.32 7.16 -0.19
CA ASN A 787 10.27 8.24 0.06
C ASN A 787 9.94 9.01 1.34
N VAL A 788 8.65 9.16 1.66
CA VAL A 788 8.20 9.68 2.97
C VAL A 788 8.71 8.76 4.07
N ALA A 789 8.35 7.47 4.06
CA ALA A 789 8.78 6.51 5.08
C ALA A 789 10.30 6.49 5.26
N LEU A 790 11.07 6.44 4.16
CA LEU A 790 12.54 6.48 4.17
C LEU A 790 13.10 7.79 4.76
N GLY A 791 12.38 8.90 4.65
CA GLY A 791 12.73 10.19 5.25
C GLY A 791 12.50 10.28 6.76
N GLN A 792 11.65 9.41 7.31
CA GLN A 792 11.25 9.44 8.72
C GLN A 792 12.08 8.52 9.63
N GLN A 793 12.73 7.51 9.04
CA GLN A 793 13.50 6.49 9.75
C GLN A 793 15.01 6.67 9.58
N SER A 794 15.79 6.00 10.43
CA SER A 794 17.27 6.07 10.41
C SER A 794 18.01 4.78 10.02
N ALA A 795 17.31 3.63 10.00
CA ALA A 795 17.84 2.30 9.74
C ALA A 795 18.29 2.04 8.28
N ILE A 796 17.58 2.59 7.29
CA ILE A 796 17.84 2.38 5.87
C ILE A 796 18.12 3.72 5.20
N ARG A 797 19.30 3.87 4.60
CA ARG A 797 19.65 5.07 3.83
C ARG A 797 19.91 4.69 2.38
N LEU A 798 19.24 5.35 1.45
CA LEU A 798 19.50 5.19 0.03
C LEU A 798 20.93 5.64 -0.33
N ALA A 799 21.63 4.80 -1.07
CA ALA A 799 23.00 5.01 -1.52
C ALA A 799 23.04 4.86 -3.04
N PRO A 800 23.16 5.97 -3.80
CA PRO A 800 23.29 5.90 -5.25
C PRO A 800 24.53 5.09 -5.63
N PRO A 801 24.54 4.46 -6.82
CA PRO A 801 25.71 3.73 -7.31
C PRO A 801 26.98 4.57 -7.27
N SER A 802 27.98 4.04 -6.59
CA SER A 802 29.32 4.60 -6.51
C SER A 802 30.31 3.70 -7.25
N VAL A 803 31.39 4.28 -7.77
CA VAL A 803 32.50 3.54 -8.38
C VAL A 803 33.69 3.59 -7.43
N GLU A 804 34.14 2.42 -7.02
CA GLU A 804 35.36 2.23 -6.25
C GLU A 804 36.44 1.53 -7.08
N VAL A 805 37.70 1.90 -6.85
CA VAL A 805 38.90 1.29 -7.48
C VAL A 805 39.86 0.86 -6.38
N ARG A 806 40.84 0.01 -6.70
CA ARG A 806 41.86 -0.40 -5.72
C ARG A 806 43.00 0.60 -5.63
N ASP A 807 43.47 0.88 -4.42
CA ASP A 807 44.67 1.66 -4.17
C ASP A 807 45.97 0.82 -4.33
N ALA A 808 47.12 1.44 -4.09
CA ALA A 808 48.42 0.76 -4.16
C ALA A 808 48.59 -0.41 -3.16
N ASN A 809 47.72 -0.50 -2.14
CA ASN A 809 47.70 -1.58 -1.14
C ASN A 809 46.60 -2.61 -1.43
N GLY A 810 45.90 -2.52 -2.57
CA GLY A 810 44.78 -3.40 -2.92
C GLY A 810 43.47 -3.11 -2.16
N ARG A 811 43.36 -1.98 -1.46
CA ARG A 811 42.15 -1.58 -0.74
C ARG A 811 41.22 -0.80 -1.66
N TRP A 812 39.92 -1.05 -1.57
CA TRP A 812 38.92 -0.28 -2.29
C TRP A 812 38.83 1.16 -1.78
N ARG A 813 38.82 2.12 -2.70
CA ARG A 813 38.60 3.54 -2.45
C ARG A 813 37.58 4.10 -3.44
N VAL A 814 36.73 5.02 -2.99
CA VAL A 814 35.77 5.71 -3.85
C VAL A 814 36.50 6.58 -4.87
N ALA A 815 36.31 6.30 -6.16
CA ALA A 815 36.81 7.11 -7.27
C ALA A 815 35.74 8.06 -7.82
N ILE A 816 34.48 7.61 -7.84
CA ILE A 816 33.32 8.42 -8.21
C ILE A 816 32.22 8.20 -7.16
N PRO A 817 31.90 9.21 -6.32
CA PRO A 817 30.93 9.06 -5.23
C PRO A 817 29.51 8.70 -5.67
N SER A 818 29.09 9.19 -6.84
CA SER A 818 27.79 8.87 -7.44
C SER A 818 27.91 8.92 -8.96
N ILE A 819 27.48 7.87 -9.64
CA ILE A 819 27.39 7.83 -11.11
C ILE A 819 25.96 8.07 -11.63
N GLY A 820 25.00 8.37 -10.74
CA GLY A 820 23.57 8.34 -11.05
C GLY A 820 23.04 6.91 -11.14
N PHE A 821 21.92 6.71 -11.82
CA PHE A 821 21.29 5.41 -12.03
C PHE A 821 20.51 5.42 -13.36
N PRO A 822 20.09 4.26 -13.91
CA PRO A 822 19.32 4.20 -15.16
C PRO A 822 18.00 4.99 -15.03
N SER A 823 17.68 5.88 -15.99
CA SER A 823 16.39 6.60 -16.02
C SER A 823 15.24 5.69 -16.48
N GLY A 824 14.88 4.69 -15.69
CA GLY A 824 13.80 3.77 -16.02
C GLY A 824 14.27 2.47 -16.67
N LYS A 825 13.66 2.08 -17.80
CA LYS A 825 13.74 0.71 -18.35
C LYS A 825 14.82 0.58 -19.44
N ASP A 826 15.70 -0.40 -19.27
CA ASP A 826 16.78 -0.79 -20.21
C ASP A 826 17.60 0.38 -20.78
N LYS A 827 18.02 1.30 -19.90
CA LYS A 827 18.80 2.49 -20.24
C LYS A 827 20.30 2.23 -20.24
N THR A 828 21.03 2.94 -21.09
CA THR A 828 22.50 2.86 -21.16
C THR A 828 23.13 4.06 -20.46
N MET A 829 23.94 3.80 -19.43
CA MET A 829 24.75 4.79 -18.74
C MET A 829 26.17 4.80 -19.29
N VAL A 830 26.77 5.98 -19.43
CA VAL A 830 28.14 6.14 -19.93
C VAL A 830 29.03 6.79 -18.88
N ILE A 831 29.98 6.02 -18.34
CA ILE A 831 30.84 6.43 -17.22
C ILE A 831 32.26 6.68 -17.71
N ASP A 832 32.75 7.90 -17.51
CA ASP A 832 34.14 8.27 -17.77
C ASP A 832 35.05 7.77 -16.64
N LEU A 833 35.96 6.86 -16.98
CA LEU A 833 36.94 6.27 -16.07
C LEU A 833 38.36 6.83 -16.28
N ALA A 834 38.54 7.79 -17.18
CA ALA A 834 39.85 8.35 -17.48
C ALA A 834 40.50 8.96 -16.23
N GLY A 835 41.73 8.54 -15.94
CA GLY A 835 42.50 9.03 -14.80
C GLY A 835 41.94 8.64 -13.42
N LYS A 836 41.01 7.68 -13.32
CA LYS A 836 40.42 7.24 -12.04
C LYS A 836 41.24 6.17 -11.32
N PHE A 837 42.03 5.39 -12.04
CA PHE A 837 42.82 4.29 -11.50
C PHE A 837 44.20 4.77 -10.97
N PRO A 838 44.57 4.46 -9.72
CA PRO A 838 45.88 4.80 -9.16
C PRO A 838 47.00 3.83 -9.53
N THR A 839 46.65 2.66 -10.05
CA THR A 839 47.56 1.54 -10.34
C THR A 839 47.14 0.89 -11.66
N SER A 840 47.86 -0.14 -12.10
CA SER A 840 47.46 -0.98 -13.23
C SER A 840 46.34 -1.98 -12.90
N ASP A 841 45.75 -1.90 -11.70
CA ASP A 841 44.58 -2.69 -11.33
C ASP A 841 43.31 -1.95 -11.81
N HIS A 842 42.73 -2.43 -12.90
CA HIS A 842 41.52 -1.88 -13.50
C HIS A 842 40.23 -2.57 -13.04
N HIS A 843 40.25 -3.16 -11.84
CA HIS A 843 39.00 -3.58 -11.22
C HIS A 843 38.21 -2.37 -10.75
N VAL A 844 36.92 -2.38 -11.06
CA VAL A 844 35.94 -1.46 -10.48
C VAL A 844 34.97 -2.23 -9.62
N ARG A 845 34.54 -1.62 -8.52
CA ARG A 845 33.43 -2.09 -7.70
C ARG A 845 32.32 -1.06 -7.75
N LEU A 846 31.18 -1.46 -8.31
CA LEU A 846 29.94 -0.72 -8.24
C LEU A 846 29.23 -1.10 -6.94
N ARG A 847 29.01 -0.14 -6.05
CA ARG A 847 28.36 -0.36 -4.76
C ARG A 847 27.13 0.52 -4.63
N THR A 848 26.01 -0.09 -4.28
CA THR A 848 24.72 0.58 -4.05
C THR A 848 23.81 -0.28 -3.16
N ASN A 849 22.71 0.30 -2.72
CA ASN A 849 21.57 -0.44 -2.17
C ASN A 849 20.26 -0.13 -2.92
N MET A 850 20.33 0.60 -4.05
CA MET A 850 19.21 0.78 -4.95
C MET A 850 19.03 -0.50 -5.78
N GLN A 851 17.78 -0.89 -6.02
CA GLN A 851 17.48 -2.14 -6.73
C GLN A 851 17.64 -1.97 -8.24
N ILE A 852 18.89 -2.13 -8.70
CA ILE A 852 19.28 -1.96 -10.10
C ILE A 852 19.67 -3.32 -10.70
N TYR A 853 19.07 -3.62 -11.84
CA TYR A 853 19.28 -4.85 -12.57
C TYR A 853 20.11 -4.56 -13.83
N TRP A 854 21.35 -5.03 -13.84
CA TRP A 854 22.28 -4.87 -14.96
C TRP A 854 22.16 -6.04 -15.94
N ASP A 855 22.13 -5.73 -17.23
CA ASP A 855 22.01 -6.67 -18.37
C ASP A 855 23.27 -6.65 -19.25
N GLN A 856 24.01 -5.54 -19.27
CA GLN A 856 25.24 -5.46 -20.05
C GLN A 856 26.28 -4.54 -19.42
N ALA A 857 27.55 -4.94 -19.48
CA ALA A 857 28.69 -4.10 -19.16
C ALA A 857 29.80 -4.27 -20.20
N PHE A 858 30.38 -3.18 -20.70
CA PHE A 858 31.57 -3.21 -21.55
C PHE A 858 32.36 -1.89 -21.49
N VAL A 859 33.65 -1.96 -21.79
CA VAL A 859 34.49 -0.80 -22.03
C VAL A 859 34.59 -0.55 -23.53
N ALA A 860 34.53 0.71 -23.94
CA ALA A 860 34.78 1.09 -25.32
C ALA A 860 35.44 2.46 -25.41
N ARG A 861 36.22 2.66 -26.47
CA ARG A 861 36.75 3.96 -26.84
C ARG A 861 35.70 4.74 -27.63
N ASP A 862 35.44 5.97 -27.23
CA ASP A 862 34.66 6.92 -28.03
C ASP A 862 35.49 7.39 -29.21
N LEU A 863 34.98 7.18 -30.42
CA LEU A 863 35.69 7.58 -31.63
C LEU A 863 35.58 9.07 -31.93
N ALA A 864 34.63 9.80 -31.31
CA ALA A 864 34.36 11.26 -31.29
C ALA A 864 34.35 12.04 -32.63
N HIS A 865 34.89 11.47 -33.71
CA HIS A 865 35.17 12.05 -35.02
C HIS A 865 34.83 11.06 -36.16
N GLY A 866 34.10 9.98 -35.86
CA GLY A 866 33.58 9.08 -36.88
C GLY A 866 32.56 9.80 -37.79
N ALA A 867 32.45 9.31 -39.03
CA ALA A 867 31.49 9.84 -39.99
C ALA A 867 30.06 9.53 -39.52
N MET A 868 29.34 10.52 -39.02
CA MET A 868 27.91 10.44 -38.75
C MET A 868 27.19 11.69 -39.26
N LYS A 869 25.90 11.55 -39.53
CA LYS A 869 25.03 12.68 -39.85
C LYS A 869 23.79 12.65 -38.98
N VAL A 870 23.49 13.78 -38.35
CA VAL A 870 22.31 13.97 -37.50
C VAL A 870 21.37 14.97 -38.16
N ASP A 871 20.13 14.56 -38.42
CA ASP A 871 19.06 15.42 -38.91
C ASP A 871 17.94 15.50 -37.86
N THR A 872 17.42 16.70 -37.58
CA THR A 872 16.30 16.90 -36.65
C THR A 872 14.99 17.01 -37.42
N LEU A 873 14.04 16.14 -37.10
CA LEU A 873 12.70 16.11 -37.69
C LEU A 873 11.69 16.71 -36.70
N ALA A 874 10.98 17.74 -37.16
CA ALA A 874 9.82 18.28 -36.46
C ALA A 874 8.57 17.39 -36.70
N PRO A 875 7.66 17.30 -35.73
CA PRO A 875 6.40 16.60 -35.93
C PRO A 875 5.60 17.26 -37.07
N ARG A 876 4.93 16.44 -37.88
CA ARG A 876 4.10 16.86 -39.02
C ARG A 876 2.61 16.75 -38.74
N SER A 877 2.24 15.86 -37.84
CA SER A 877 0.89 15.72 -37.27
C SER A 877 1.01 15.15 -35.88
N ALA A 878 0.12 15.55 -34.98
CA ALA A 878 -0.04 14.95 -33.66
C ALA A 878 -1.53 14.90 -33.31
N GLU A 879 -2.03 13.71 -32.95
CA GLU A 879 -3.44 13.50 -32.61
C GLU A 879 -3.56 12.82 -31.24
N LEU A 880 -4.21 13.51 -30.29
CA LEU A 880 -4.51 12.97 -28.96
C LEU A 880 -5.85 12.24 -28.99
N HIS A 881 -5.90 11.03 -28.45
CA HIS A 881 -7.12 10.25 -28.34
C HIS A 881 -7.06 9.23 -27.18
N TYR A 882 -8.21 8.76 -26.71
CA TYR A 882 -8.26 7.70 -25.69
C TYR A 882 -7.95 6.34 -26.30
N ARG A 883 -6.98 5.62 -25.74
CA ARG A 883 -6.57 4.29 -26.19
C ARG A 883 -6.94 3.19 -25.18
N GLY A 884 -6.67 3.39 -23.89
CA GLY A 884 -6.75 2.38 -22.84
C GLY A 884 -5.38 1.86 -22.41
N PHE A 885 -5.37 0.71 -21.75
CA PHE A 885 -4.23 0.19 -20.98
C PHE A 885 -3.67 -1.09 -21.60
N SER A 886 -2.38 -1.10 -21.91
CA SER A 886 -1.68 -2.23 -22.49
C SER A 886 -1.54 -3.36 -21.49
N ARG A 887 -1.67 -4.61 -21.95
CA ARG A 887 -1.40 -5.78 -21.13
C ARG A 887 0.07 -5.79 -20.72
N MET A 888 0.30 -5.71 -19.42
CA MET A 888 1.62 -5.78 -18.82
C MET A 888 2.16 -7.23 -18.79
N TYR A 889 3.46 -7.38 -18.99
CA TYR A 889 4.19 -8.62 -18.75
C TYR A 889 5.62 -8.32 -18.28
N ARG A 890 6.33 -9.30 -17.73
CA ARG A 890 7.74 -9.12 -17.33
C ARG A 890 8.66 -9.59 -18.45
N LYS A 891 9.39 -8.65 -19.08
CA LYS A 891 10.43 -8.94 -20.08
C LYS A 891 11.61 -9.62 -19.38
N GLY A 892 12.25 -10.63 -19.97
CA GLY A 892 13.34 -11.36 -19.29
C GLY A 892 12.93 -12.22 -18.08
N GLY A 893 11.62 -12.42 -17.83
CA GLY A 893 11.14 -13.21 -16.68
C GLY A 893 11.07 -12.40 -15.38
N ARG A 894 11.10 -13.07 -14.22
CA ARG A 894 10.73 -12.47 -12.92
C ARG A 894 11.55 -11.24 -12.49
N TYR A 895 12.77 -11.10 -13.00
CA TYR A 895 13.71 -10.03 -12.63
C TYR A 895 13.88 -8.94 -13.68
N GLY A 896 13.17 -9.01 -14.80
CA GLY A 896 13.17 -7.91 -15.74
C GLY A 896 12.04 -6.91 -15.48
N PRO A 897 12.05 -5.79 -16.22
CA PRO A 897 11.07 -4.73 -16.04
C PRO A 897 9.69 -5.15 -16.53
N TYR A 898 8.66 -4.42 -16.10
CA TYR A 898 7.36 -4.48 -16.77
C TYR A 898 7.49 -3.94 -18.20
N TRP A 899 6.85 -4.64 -19.13
CA TRP A 899 6.78 -4.34 -20.54
C TRP A 899 5.34 -4.40 -21.01
N PHE A 900 5.05 -3.76 -22.14
CA PHE A 900 3.68 -3.42 -22.52
C PHE A 900 3.37 -3.90 -23.94
N ASP A 901 2.35 -4.75 -24.05
CA ASP A 901 1.90 -5.30 -25.32
C ASP A 901 0.91 -4.33 -25.99
N TYR A 902 1.40 -3.55 -26.97
CA TYR A 902 0.63 -2.50 -27.62
C TYR A 902 -0.67 -3.00 -28.27
N ALA A 903 -0.68 -4.24 -28.77
CA ALA A 903 -1.84 -4.79 -29.48
C ALA A 903 -2.93 -5.32 -28.54
N SER A 904 -2.61 -5.51 -27.25
CA SER A 904 -3.50 -6.10 -26.26
C SER A 904 -3.94 -5.02 -25.26
N VAL A 905 -5.06 -4.34 -25.57
CA VAL A 905 -5.52 -3.16 -24.82
C VAL A 905 -6.80 -3.45 -24.06
N SER A 906 -6.83 -3.09 -22.78
CA SER A 906 -8.04 -3.01 -21.95
C SER A 906 -8.58 -1.59 -21.96
N ARG A 907 -9.92 -1.44 -21.92
CA ARG A 907 -10.61 -0.16 -21.72
C ARG A 907 -11.06 0.03 -20.26
N GLU A 908 -10.85 -0.96 -19.39
CA GLU A 908 -11.05 -0.79 -17.95
C GLU A 908 -9.93 0.07 -17.38
N ASN A 909 -10.31 1.16 -16.70
CA ASN A 909 -9.37 1.98 -15.95
C ASN A 909 -9.02 1.30 -14.62
N PRO A 910 -7.75 0.92 -14.40
CA PRO A 910 -7.32 0.33 -13.14
C PRO A 910 -7.03 1.39 -12.06
N TRP A 911 -7.16 2.68 -12.35
CA TRP A 911 -6.73 3.76 -11.47
C TRP A 911 -7.89 4.60 -10.96
N ARG A 912 -7.66 5.22 -9.79
CA ARG A 912 -8.54 6.26 -9.27
C ARG A 912 -8.49 7.50 -10.18
N PRO A 913 -9.63 8.17 -10.46
CA PRO A 913 -9.63 9.34 -11.33
C PRO A 913 -8.74 10.47 -10.82
N ILE A 914 -8.00 11.10 -11.74
CA ILE A 914 -7.27 12.34 -11.48
C ILE A 914 -8.17 13.49 -11.93
N THR A 915 -8.49 14.40 -11.02
CA THR A 915 -9.48 15.45 -11.27
C THR A 915 -8.87 16.66 -11.98
N GLY A 916 -9.60 17.31 -12.88
CA GLY A 916 -9.14 18.54 -13.53
C GLY A 916 -9.42 18.63 -15.02
N GLU A 917 -8.76 19.59 -15.67
CA GLU A 917 -8.90 19.89 -17.09
C GLU A 917 -7.74 19.24 -17.87
N PHE A 918 -8.04 18.23 -18.66
CA PHE A 918 -7.09 17.65 -19.60
C PHE A 918 -7.25 18.23 -20.99
N THR A 919 -6.22 18.07 -21.83
CA THR A 919 -6.29 18.46 -23.23
C THR A 919 -7.38 17.67 -23.96
N ARG A 920 -8.12 18.36 -24.83
CA ARG A 920 -9.15 17.77 -25.69
C ARG A 920 -8.54 16.78 -26.68
N PHE A 921 -9.33 15.79 -27.08
CA PHE A 921 -8.94 14.92 -28.18
C PHE A 921 -8.91 15.67 -29.53
N GLY A 922 -8.16 15.12 -30.47
CA GLY A 922 -7.95 15.64 -31.82
C GLY A 922 -6.56 16.24 -32.02
N ASP A 923 -6.45 17.19 -32.95
CA ASP A 923 -5.17 17.80 -33.32
C ASP A 923 -4.56 18.59 -32.15
N VAL A 924 -3.33 18.21 -31.80
CA VAL A 924 -2.49 18.79 -30.75
C VAL A 924 -1.09 19.16 -31.25
N LEU A 925 -0.85 19.12 -32.57
CA LEU A 925 0.44 19.48 -33.16
C LEU A 925 1.00 20.84 -32.69
N PRO A 926 0.17 21.90 -32.53
CA PRO A 926 0.66 23.20 -32.06
C PRO A 926 1.34 23.18 -30.69
N LEU A 927 1.01 22.18 -29.85
CA LEU A 927 1.47 22.04 -28.46
C LEU A 927 2.74 21.21 -28.30
N LEU A 928 3.31 20.66 -29.39
CA LEU A 928 4.49 19.79 -29.33
C LEU A 928 5.68 20.34 -30.13
N GLY A 929 5.51 21.51 -30.77
CA GLY A 929 6.48 22.08 -31.69
C GLY A 929 7.62 22.84 -31.03
N ARG A 930 7.38 23.43 -29.85
CA ARG A 930 8.35 24.27 -29.11
C ARG A 930 8.08 24.19 -27.62
N SER A 931 9.13 24.41 -26.82
CA SER A 931 9.01 24.57 -25.37
C SER A 931 8.50 25.99 -25.10
N ASP A 932 7.24 26.10 -24.70
CA ASP A 932 6.54 27.36 -24.46
C ASP A 932 5.46 27.29 -23.37
N ASP A 933 5.56 26.29 -22.49
CA ASP A 933 4.69 26.09 -21.35
C ASP A 933 3.23 25.77 -21.73
N MET A 934 2.94 25.27 -22.94
CA MET A 934 1.58 24.91 -23.38
C MET A 934 1.51 23.43 -23.80
N TYR A 935 0.85 22.63 -22.98
CA TYR A 935 1.06 21.19 -22.96
C TYR A 935 0.01 20.39 -23.72
N VAL A 936 0.40 19.20 -24.17
CA VAL A 936 -0.51 18.07 -24.23
C VAL A 936 -0.58 17.46 -22.82
N ILE A 937 -1.68 17.68 -22.12
CA ILE A 937 -1.97 17.11 -20.80
C ILE A 937 -2.71 15.78 -20.99
N MET A 938 -2.05 14.69 -20.62
CA MET A 938 -2.52 13.33 -20.82
C MET A 938 -3.02 12.72 -19.51
N ALA A 939 -4.19 12.09 -19.57
CA ALA A 939 -4.77 11.26 -18.51
C ALA A 939 -4.35 9.79 -18.69
N PRO A 940 -4.48 8.96 -17.65
CA PRO A 940 -4.28 7.52 -17.78
C PRO A 940 -5.17 6.89 -18.87
N GLY A 941 -4.52 6.20 -19.79
CA GLY A 941 -5.09 5.56 -20.97
C GLY A 941 -5.09 6.41 -22.24
N ASP A 942 -4.58 7.64 -22.22
CA ASP A 942 -4.48 8.49 -23.41
C ASP A 942 -3.24 8.15 -24.27
N GLU A 943 -3.36 8.39 -25.58
CA GLU A 943 -2.29 8.27 -26.56
C GLU A 943 -2.23 9.50 -27.46
N ALA A 944 -1.01 10.01 -27.67
CA ALA A 944 -0.68 10.98 -28.72
C ALA A 944 0.04 10.27 -29.87
N THR A 945 -0.62 10.17 -31.03
CA THR A 945 -0.02 9.68 -32.27
C THR A 945 0.74 10.79 -32.97
N ILE A 946 2.06 10.69 -33.00
CA ILE A 946 2.96 11.70 -33.56
C ILE A 946 3.63 11.14 -34.82
N ALA A 947 3.52 11.86 -35.92
CA ALA A 947 4.13 11.47 -37.20
C ALA A 947 5.23 12.44 -37.63
N PHE A 948 6.33 11.90 -38.11
CA PHE A 948 7.45 12.63 -38.70
C PHE A 948 7.61 12.25 -40.17
N ASP A 949 7.99 13.21 -41.01
CA ASP A 949 8.22 12.95 -42.43
C ASP A 949 9.54 12.18 -42.62
N ALA A 950 9.45 10.94 -43.09
CA ALA A 950 10.62 10.09 -43.28
C ALA A 950 11.48 10.52 -44.48
N SER A 951 10.89 11.24 -45.45
CA SER A 951 11.61 11.74 -46.63
C SER A 951 12.55 12.91 -46.32
N SER A 952 12.34 13.58 -45.19
CA SER A 952 13.23 14.62 -44.68
C SER A 952 14.56 14.08 -44.13
N ALA A 953 14.68 12.76 -43.89
CA ALA A 953 15.91 12.15 -43.40
C ALA A 953 16.93 11.90 -44.53
N THR A 954 18.22 12.12 -44.25
CA THR A 954 19.27 11.93 -45.27
C THR A 954 19.37 10.50 -45.75
N ALA A 955 19.43 10.28 -47.07
CA ALA A 955 19.64 8.96 -47.67
C ALA A 955 20.90 8.25 -47.14
N LEU A 956 20.80 6.94 -46.86
CA LEU A 956 21.90 6.18 -46.30
C LEU A 956 22.93 5.80 -47.37
N PRO A 957 24.23 6.08 -47.15
CA PRO A 957 25.30 5.48 -47.95
C PRO A 957 25.29 3.94 -47.82
N ARG A 958 25.95 3.26 -48.76
CA ARG A 958 26.12 1.79 -48.66
C ARG A 958 26.96 1.44 -47.43
N GLY A 959 26.51 0.44 -46.65
CA GLY A 959 27.18 0.01 -45.40
C GLY A 959 26.90 0.94 -44.21
N TRP A 960 25.83 1.74 -44.28
CA TRP A 960 25.38 2.60 -43.19
C TRP A 960 24.02 2.13 -42.68
N LYS A 961 23.78 2.36 -41.39
CA LYS A 961 22.50 2.18 -40.73
C LYS A 961 22.00 3.51 -40.16
N ARG A 962 20.76 3.52 -39.70
CA ARG A 962 20.13 4.66 -39.04
C ARG A 962 19.58 4.23 -37.70
N ASP A 963 20.05 4.87 -36.64
CA ASP A 963 19.38 4.87 -35.34
C ASP A 963 18.67 6.22 -35.15
N PHE A 964 17.88 6.34 -34.10
CA PHE A 964 17.12 7.55 -33.80
C PHE A 964 17.33 7.98 -32.35
N LEU A 965 17.15 9.27 -32.09
CA LEU A 965 17.03 9.80 -30.74
C LEU A 965 15.69 10.52 -30.62
N LEU A 966 14.93 10.19 -29.59
CA LEU A 966 13.75 10.94 -29.18
C LEU A 966 14.19 12.03 -28.20
N TYR A 967 13.85 13.27 -28.51
CA TYR A 967 13.93 14.37 -27.55
C TYR A 967 12.54 14.69 -27.03
N THR A 968 12.39 14.71 -25.71
CA THR A 968 11.18 15.15 -25.01
C THR A 968 11.49 16.31 -24.08
N ASP A 969 10.54 17.24 -23.98
CA ASP A 969 10.48 18.30 -22.98
C ASP A 969 9.10 18.25 -22.31
N GLY A 970 9.06 18.20 -20.98
CA GLY A 970 7.82 18.14 -20.23
C GLY A 970 7.96 17.65 -18.79
N TRP A 971 6.83 17.33 -18.16
CA TRP A 971 6.76 16.89 -16.76
C TRP A 971 5.91 15.64 -16.59
N ILE A 972 6.18 14.92 -15.51
CA ILE A 972 5.33 13.85 -14.99
C ILE A 972 4.99 14.18 -13.54
N LYS A 973 3.72 14.04 -13.19
CA LYS A 973 3.24 14.08 -11.80
C LYS A 973 2.53 12.76 -11.52
N ASP A 974 3.04 11.97 -10.60
CA ASP A 974 2.35 10.77 -10.16
C ASP A 974 1.18 11.12 -9.23
N SER A 975 0.23 10.19 -9.11
CA SER A 975 -0.99 10.39 -8.34
C SER A 975 -0.98 9.71 -6.99
N ASP A 976 0.22 9.36 -6.49
CA ASP A 976 0.40 8.91 -5.11
C ASP A 976 -0.18 9.93 -4.11
N LEU A 977 -0.75 9.44 -3.01
CA LEU A 977 -1.44 10.27 -2.02
C LEU A 977 -0.50 11.26 -1.30
N ASN A 978 0.80 10.96 -1.27
CA ASN A 978 1.84 11.85 -0.73
C ASN A 978 2.45 12.79 -1.77
N THR A 979 2.13 12.63 -3.06
CA THR A 979 2.54 13.59 -4.08
C THR A 979 1.71 14.86 -3.98
N ALA A 980 2.40 15.99 -3.92
CA ALA A 980 1.75 17.29 -3.84
C ALA A 980 0.79 17.50 -5.02
N PHE A 981 -0.50 17.65 -4.72
CA PHE A 981 -1.55 17.77 -5.73
C PHE A 981 -1.59 16.60 -6.74
N GLY A 982 -1.16 15.39 -6.36
CA GLY A 982 -1.09 14.22 -7.23
C GLY A 982 -2.45 13.76 -7.75
N THR A 983 -3.52 13.99 -6.98
CA THR A 983 -4.92 13.63 -7.33
C THR A 983 -5.61 14.65 -8.24
N SER A 984 -4.88 15.68 -8.70
CA SER A 984 -5.43 16.72 -9.59
C SER A 984 -4.47 17.11 -10.71
N VAL A 985 -4.99 17.61 -11.83
CA VAL A 985 -4.16 18.11 -12.95
C VAL A 985 -3.39 19.36 -12.54
N GLY A 986 -4.03 20.29 -11.83
CA GLY A 986 -3.38 21.51 -11.35
C GLY A 986 -2.55 21.30 -10.07
N PRO A 987 -1.79 22.32 -9.65
CA PRO A 987 -1.31 23.45 -10.45
C PRO A 987 -0.41 22.99 -11.62
N LEU A 988 -0.34 23.77 -12.70
CA LEU A 988 0.43 23.40 -13.90
C LEU A 988 1.93 23.72 -13.74
N PRO A 989 2.87 22.87 -14.15
CA PRO A 989 4.29 23.26 -14.17
C PRO A 989 4.56 24.38 -15.20
N TYR A 990 5.79 24.92 -15.23
CA TYR A 990 6.31 25.80 -16.29
C TYR A 990 7.84 25.91 -16.18
N HIS A 991 8.54 26.30 -17.25
CA HIS A 991 10.01 26.24 -17.31
C HIS A 991 10.72 27.14 -16.30
N ALA A 992 10.11 28.26 -15.93
CA ALA A 992 10.66 29.20 -14.96
C ALA A 992 10.27 28.90 -13.50
N ILE A 993 9.57 27.77 -13.25
CA ILE A 993 9.11 27.40 -11.92
C ILE A 993 10.28 27.19 -10.95
N GLU A 994 10.21 27.81 -9.78
CA GLU A 994 11.27 27.67 -8.77
C GLU A 994 11.01 26.47 -7.85
N SER A 995 9.74 26.17 -7.57
CA SER A 995 9.34 25.10 -6.65
C SER A 995 7.95 24.58 -6.96
N TYR A 996 7.70 23.33 -6.57
CA TYR A 996 6.39 22.70 -6.65
C TYR A 996 6.12 21.94 -5.34
N PRO A 997 5.07 22.25 -4.55
CA PRO A 997 4.09 23.34 -4.71
C PRO A 997 4.68 24.72 -5.00
N TYR A 998 3.93 25.57 -5.69
CA TYR A 998 4.37 26.93 -6.00
C TYR A 998 4.80 27.70 -4.74
N ALA A 999 5.85 28.50 -4.89
CA ALA A 999 6.22 29.49 -3.89
C ALA A 999 5.11 30.55 -3.75
N PRO A 1000 4.96 31.20 -2.58
CA PRO A 1000 3.99 32.28 -2.43
C PRO A 1000 4.16 33.40 -3.48
N GLY A 1001 3.09 33.69 -4.22
CA GLY A 1001 3.09 34.70 -5.28
C GLY A 1001 3.53 34.20 -6.65
N ASP A 1002 3.97 32.94 -6.73
CA ASP A 1002 4.31 32.27 -7.98
C ASP A 1002 3.05 31.66 -8.63
N GLY A 1003 3.07 31.47 -9.94
CA GLY A 1003 1.90 30.99 -10.65
C GLY A 1003 2.13 30.77 -12.14
N TYR A 1004 1.38 29.83 -12.70
CA TYR A 1004 1.39 29.55 -14.13
C TYR A 1004 1.14 30.83 -14.97
N PRO A 1005 1.86 31.03 -16.10
CA PRO A 1005 1.73 32.22 -16.91
C PRO A 1005 0.27 32.56 -17.29
N ALA A 1006 -0.09 33.83 -17.11
CA ALA A 1006 -1.47 34.32 -17.31
C ALA A 1006 -1.62 35.28 -18.50
N ASP A 1007 -0.63 35.35 -19.40
CA ASP A 1007 -0.73 36.18 -20.60
C ASP A 1007 -1.78 35.65 -21.60
N THR A 1008 -2.05 36.45 -22.64
CA THR A 1008 -3.11 36.17 -23.60
C THR A 1008 -2.92 34.84 -24.35
N ALA A 1009 -1.68 34.40 -24.59
CA ALA A 1009 -1.41 33.14 -25.28
C ALA A 1009 -1.80 31.95 -24.41
N HIS A 1010 -1.32 31.89 -23.17
CA HIS A 1010 -1.63 30.83 -22.21
C HIS A 1010 -3.12 30.76 -21.88
N GLN A 1011 -3.75 31.92 -21.66
CA GLN A 1011 -5.20 31.99 -21.42
C GLN A 1011 -6.03 31.47 -22.61
N ARG A 1012 -5.56 31.67 -23.85
CA ARG A 1012 -6.21 31.10 -25.04
C ARG A 1012 -5.96 29.59 -25.11
N TYR A 1013 -4.74 29.13 -24.84
CA TYR A 1013 -4.40 27.72 -24.79
C TYR A 1013 -5.34 26.94 -23.84
N LEU A 1014 -5.47 27.40 -22.59
CA LEU A 1014 -6.34 26.78 -21.60
C LEU A 1014 -7.80 26.67 -22.08
N ARG A 1015 -8.31 27.68 -22.79
CA ARG A 1015 -9.70 27.68 -23.31
C ARG A 1015 -9.89 26.82 -24.56
N GLU A 1016 -8.85 26.65 -25.37
CA GLU A 1016 -8.92 25.99 -26.68
C GLU A 1016 -8.56 24.51 -26.60
N TYR A 1017 -7.64 24.15 -25.71
CA TYR A 1017 -7.09 22.81 -25.57
C TYR A 1017 -7.55 22.13 -24.29
N ASP A 1018 -7.39 22.75 -23.12
CA ASP A 1018 -7.68 22.12 -21.81
C ASP A 1018 -9.15 22.23 -21.44
N THR A 1019 -9.97 21.40 -22.12
CA THR A 1019 -11.43 21.46 -22.05
C THR A 1019 -12.08 20.11 -21.70
N ARG A 1020 -11.29 19.04 -21.55
CA ARG A 1020 -11.78 17.72 -21.15
C ARG A 1020 -11.75 17.60 -19.63
N ARG A 1021 -12.92 17.79 -19.01
CA ARG A 1021 -13.10 17.74 -17.55
C ARG A 1021 -13.25 16.31 -17.04
N VAL A 1022 -12.41 15.94 -16.10
CA VAL A 1022 -12.59 14.77 -15.22
C VAL A 1022 -12.96 15.29 -13.84
N ARG A 1023 -14.03 14.72 -13.26
CA ARG A 1023 -14.57 15.09 -11.95
C ARG A 1023 -14.52 13.90 -11.02
#